data_AF-A0A957HSS0-F1
#
_entry.id   AF-A0A957HSS0-F1
#
_cell.length_a   1.000
_cell.length_b   1.000
_cell.length_c   1.000
_cell.angle_alpha   90.00
_cell.angle_beta   90.00
_cell.angle_gamma   90.00
#
_symmetry.space_group_name_H-M   'P 1'
#
loop_
_entity.id
_entity.type
_entity.pdbx_description
1 polymer ?
#
loop_
_entity_poly.entity_id
_entity_poly.type
_entity_poly.pdbx_seq_one_letter_code
_entity_poly.pdbx_strand_id
1 'polypeptide(L)'
;MQQLKLNHSGIFFIVVLSLFISLLAILQTQSALFAQAAPPTVWVDYDVHERHVILVKLVEGTAVSLENGTLSTSADQTLPAGTWTSVFDIAPATLDSWQETAVANTGEPVPNLGLYFHVTLPAGVEAAEAIPEFWASPLVEGAYPVDLPIRPPLPPDYETSNPGNFNTQSGVNIYQRYLDSAADGGMDVRYAWEGTGGRGDGIDICDVEYGYNPHADLPAIIQLALPAKIYTNDFYEHGTAVLGMLGGKDNGWGVTGMVTEARLLFSPVTPFNGSFNIANAITRCIDNLNAGDVILLEQQAAGRNGNFVPSEWDPAVYAAIKTAVGKKITVVEAAGNGSEDLDHVFYQTAKPGHTPFTAAKDSGAIIVGSAKSIWTATPRAWNDGSSTYGSTVDLQGWGMHILAPGYGNYYNDEGSSLSYTLFSGTSGASPMVTAAVAIVQANNIAKNGSPATPAQVKQLLQNTGSSQADEGDEHIGPFPNLRAAINDIWNLPEPAAPVITPVGGAYDMPLQVTIDYGNASQNSSNTHLRYTLDGSEPTFDSYIYIPEFGDTITLLYGATVRARAFSGNSFADRFLESDVTTITYLSTTPKVATPQISPNGGTFNQGTGITINTSTPGATIRYRTDGRAPSFFYPGTEYTGPITLPPGTYEIVARGYKDGYYKSDAAYADEITITPVTLPSPTIYPNGGTFAGEATVYIGSTVLGAQIRYTLDGSNPTSSSPLFTEPIALTSSTTVKARIYLDGYSPSNIVTKSFTIIGQVAAPTFSPNSGTTANDSLQVTLATATAGATIRYTTNGAEPTSYSTAYTGPFNLGVGQHTVKARAFLPGADASSTATAVYTVYDTSVTLATPTIDPPGGNFNGPVTVTFDIDTEDVDFFFYTLDGTDPQSSASVQSYSGPFQLNGDDTYFIKVRAFKSGVGNSGIGSATLVVVNPINGPIQTPTISPSGGVFTNSVSVKIQAPDFSSPFNVRRLYVTKDGTDPVAEFDTAGSGSNGVYNFTVFSPQTVKAISAQAGWFDSDIAEATFTFVCDTPTVTEGGTFTDSAVVNLSSGTIGAKIYYTTDGSEPTTSDTLYSGSFSVAEDAVVKAMCTKNNYEQSETAVSVFVIQEPVVAPAITTQPTNQVATSCGSAAFIVTATGTDPLTYTWFKDGSIIGGADEPVLSLDAVLAGDAGSYQVVIENEAGNVTSETAVLTVTGSDTSCQVAPEFKIFLPMIVR
;
A
#
# COMPACT_ATOMS: atom_id res chain seq x y z
N MET A 1 40.91 -59.89 -8.55
CA MET A 1 41.76 -61.08 -8.41
C MET A 1 41.03 -62.09 -7.54
N GLN A 2 40.88 -63.31 -8.08
CA GLN A 2 40.66 -64.62 -7.47
C GLN A 2 39.80 -64.82 -6.19
N GLN A 3 38.65 -65.48 -6.43
CA GLN A 3 38.02 -66.60 -5.70
C GLN A 3 38.28 -66.80 -4.20
N LEU A 4 37.19 -66.94 -3.42
CA LEU A 4 36.82 -68.24 -2.82
C LEU A 4 35.32 -68.28 -2.44
N LYS A 5 34.65 -69.38 -2.80
CA LYS A 5 33.23 -69.69 -2.57
C LYS A 5 33.00 -70.37 -1.21
N LEU A 6 31.87 -70.00 -0.59
CA LEU A 6 30.88 -70.81 0.17
C LEU A 6 31.34 -71.92 1.15
N ASN A 7 30.95 -71.79 2.42
CA ASN A 7 29.83 -72.56 3.03
C ASN A 7 29.73 -72.31 4.55
N HIS A 8 28.50 -72.03 5.01
CA HIS A 8 27.88 -72.26 6.34
C HIS A 8 27.06 -71.06 6.81
N SER A 9 25.81 -70.94 6.36
CA SER A 9 24.88 -69.89 6.76
C SER A 9 23.45 -70.40 6.96
N GLY A 10 23.28 -71.62 7.49
CA GLY A 10 21.96 -72.18 7.83
C GLY A 10 21.68 -72.23 9.33
N ILE A 11 22.71 -72.26 10.18
CA ILE A 11 22.55 -72.48 11.63
C ILE A 11 22.66 -71.17 12.44
N PHE A 12 23.33 -70.15 11.91
CA PHE A 12 23.47 -68.85 12.58
C PHE A 12 22.16 -68.03 12.55
N PHE A 13 21.35 -68.19 11.50
CA PHE A 13 20.09 -67.45 11.36
C PHE A 13 18.99 -67.96 12.30
N ILE A 14 18.94 -69.27 12.56
CA ILE A 14 17.92 -69.88 13.43
C ILE A 14 18.23 -69.62 14.92
N VAL A 15 19.50 -69.57 15.30
CA VAL A 15 19.90 -69.29 16.70
C VAL A 15 19.74 -67.80 17.04
N VAL A 16 20.05 -66.89 16.10
CA VAL A 16 19.85 -65.44 16.31
C VAL A 16 18.36 -65.06 16.30
N LEU A 17 17.54 -65.69 15.45
CA LEU A 17 16.09 -65.46 15.44
C LEU A 17 15.40 -66.03 16.69
N SER A 18 15.86 -67.18 17.21
CA SER A 18 15.32 -67.77 18.45
C SER A 18 15.71 -66.99 19.71
N LEU A 19 16.92 -66.39 19.72
CA LEU A 19 17.37 -65.47 20.77
C LEU A 19 16.62 -64.13 20.70
N PHE A 20 16.32 -63.62 19.50
CA PHE A 20 15.49 -62.40 19.33
C PHE A 20 14.04 -62.61 19.77
N ILE A 21 13.43 -63.75 19.42
CA ILE A 21 12.04 -64.07 19.83
C ILE A 21 11.96 -64.32 21.34
N SER A 22 13.00 -64.91 21.94
CA SER A 22 13.08 -65.12 23.39
C SER A 22 13.38 -63.81 24.16
N LEU A 23 14.14 -62.89 23.57
CA LEU A 23 14.38 -61.56 24.15
C LEU A 23 13.13 -60.67 24.03
N LEU A 24 12.37 -60.77 22.93
CA LEU A 24 11.05 -60.11 22.78
C LEU A 24 10.02 -60.64 23.78
N ALA A 25 9.99 -61.97 24.01
CA ALA A 25 9.10 -62.57 25.00
C ALA A 25 9.49 -62.26 26.46
N ILE A 26 10.78 -62.03 26.74
CA ILE A 26 11.26 -61.58 28.06
C ILE A 26 11.05 -60.07 28.25
N LEU A 27 11.12 -59.25 27.20
CA LEU A 27 10.72 -57.84 27.27
C LEU A 27 9.19 -57.66 27.37
N GLN A 28 8.39 -58.51 26.71
CA GLN A 28 6.92 -58.49 26.83
C GLN A 28 6.39 -59.02 28.17
N THR A 29 7.22 -59.71 28.97
CA THR A 29 6.81 -60.21 30.30
C THR A 29 7.37 -59.40 31.47
N GLN A 30 8.23 -58.40 31.23
CA GLN A 30 8.69 -57.47 32.27
C GLN A 30 7.86 -56.19 32.40
N SER A 31 6.90 -55.93 31.51
CA SER A 31 5.95 -54.82 31.63
C SER A 31 4.77 -55.09 32.58
N ALA A 32 4.62 -56.31 33.11
CA ALA A 32 3.53 -56.70 34.01
C ALA A 32 3.84 -56.54 35.52
N LEU A 33 4.96 -55.89 35.88
CA LEU A 33 5.38 -55.71 37.28
C LEU A 33 5.87 -54.28 37.55
N PHE A 34 5.10 -53.29 37.11
CA PHE A 34 5.05 -52.02 37.82
C PHE A 34 3.79 -52.02 38.68
N ALA A 35 4.00 -51.85 39.98
CA ALA A 35 2.92 -51.49 40.90
C ALA A 35 2.13 -50.35 40.27
N GLN A 36 0.80 -50.51 40.21
CA GLN A 36 -0.14 -49.46 39.85
C GLN A 36 0.17 -48.26 40.76
N ALA A 37 0.97 -47.33 40.24
CA ALA A 37 1.14 -46.04 40.87
C ALA A 37 -0.27 -45.48 41.00
N ALA A 38 -0.58 -44.88 42.16
CA ALA A 38 -1.84 -44.16 42.30
C ALA A 38 -1.98 -43.25 41.07
N PRO A 39 -3.15 -43.21 40.40
CA PRO A 39 -3.34 -42.35 39.24
C PRO A 39 -2.88 -40.94 39.62
N PRO A 40 -2.10 -40.27 38.76
CA PRO A 40 -1.62 -38.93 39.06
C PRO A 40 -2.82 -38.05 39.43
N THR A 41 -2.66 -37.20 40.43
CA THR A 41 -3.69 -36.20 40.76
C THR A 41 -3.87 -35.32 39.54
N VAL A 42 -4.98 -35.48 38.81
CA VAL A 42 -5.26 -34.70 37.61
C VAL A 42 -5.69 -33.31 38.05
N TRP A 43 -4.99 -32.30 37.56
CA TRP A 43 -5.37 -30.91 37.77
C TRP A 43 -6.53 -30.59 36.83
N VAL A 44 -7.71 -30.33 37.38
CA VAL A 44 -8.86 -29.81 36.66
C VAL A 44 -9.24 -28.50 37.32
N ASP A 45 -9.16 -27.42 36.55
CA ASP A 45 -9.58 -26.08 36.95
C ASP A 45 -10.76 -25.66 36.09
N TYR A 46 -11.95 -25.58 36.69
CA TYR A 46 -13.18 -25.29 35.95
C TYR A 46 -13.36 -23.82 35.55
N ASP A 47 -12.42 -22.93 35.93
CA ASP A 47 -12.38 -21.58 35.37
C ASP A 47 -11.75 -21.57 33.96
N VAL A 48 -10.98 -22.61 33.62
CA VAL A 48 -10.29 -22.73 32.32
C VAL A 48 -10.54 -24.06 31.60
N HIS A 49 -11.24 -25.03 32.21
CA HIS A 49 -11.58 -26.31 31.58
C HIS A 49 -13.08 -26.60 31.56
N GLU A 50 -13.49 -27.35 30.54
CA GLU A 50 -14.84 -27.86 30.39
C GLU A 50 -15.16 -28.95 31.40
N ARG A 51 -16.40 -28.90 31.92
CA ARG A 51 -16.84 -29.78 33.01
C ARG A 51 -17.20 -31.20 32.56
N HIS A 52 -17.74 -31.33 31.35
CA HIS A 52 -18.43 -32.54 30.91
C HIS A 52 -17.86 -33.14 29.61
N VAL A 53 -16.70 -32.65 29.17
CA VAL A 53 -16.00 -33.16 27.99
C VAL A 53 -14.54 -33.36 28.35
N ILE A 54 -14.00 -34.52 27.99
CA ILE A 54 -12.58 -34.84 28.16
C ILE A 54 -11.96 -35.21 26.81
N LEU A 55 -10.67 -34.93 26.66
CA LEU A 55 -9.84 -35.40 25.56
C LEU A 55 -9.26 -36.77 25.94
N VAL A 56 -9.42 -37.76 25.08
CA VAL A 56 -8.90 -39.12 25.26
C VAL A 56 -8.03 -39.49 24.08
N LYS A 57 -6.80 -39.91 24.36
CA LYS A 57 -5.89 -40.53 23.41
C LYS A 57 -5.79 -42.02 23.70
N LEU A 58 -6.04 -42.85 22.68
CA LEU A 58 -5.83 -44.29 22.78
C LEU A 58 -4.39 -44.68 22.47
N VAL A 59 -3.99 -45.87 22.91
CA VAL A 59 -2.65 -46.42 22.65
C VAL A 59 -2.41 -46.59 21.15
N GLU A 60 -1.24 -46.15 20.68
CA GLU A 60 -0.81 -46.28 19.28
C GLU A 60 -1.02 -47.69 18.72
N GLY A 61 -1.54 -47.80 17.50
CA GLY A 61 -1.87 -49.08 16.85
C GLY A 61 -3.18 -49.73 17.28
N THR A 62 -3.99 -49.09 18.14
CA THR A 62 -5.33 -49.59 18.50
C THR A 62 -6.28 -49.49 17.30
N ALA A 63 -6.79 -50.61 16.81
CA ALA A 63 -7.82 -50.61 15.78
C ALA A 63 -9.18 -50.20 16.35
N VAL A 64 -9.77 -49.14 15.78
CA VAL A 64 -11.01 -48.52 16.26
C VAL A 64 -12.07 -48.42 15.16
N SER A 65 -13.34 -48.50 15.57
CA SER A 65 -14.49 -48.14 14.73
C SER A 65 -15.49 -47.34 15.56
N LEU A 66 -15.91 -46.18 15.05
CA LEU A 66 -16.83 -45.27 15.71
C LEU A 66 -18.18 -45.25 14.98
N GLU A 67 -19.23 -45.76 15.62
CA GLU A 67 -20.60 -45.77 15.08
C GLU A 67 -21.57 -45.10 16.06
N ASN A 68 -22.27 -44.06 15.60
CA ASN A 68 -23.30 -43.35 16.37
C ASN A 68 -22.86 -42.96 17.79
N GLY A 69 -21.63 -42.46 17.95
CA GLY A 69 -21.08 -42.03 19.24
C GLY A 69 -20.58 -43.16 20.15
N THR A 70 -20.59 -44.41 19.66
CA THR A 70 -20.05 -45.58 20.36
C THR A 70 -18.75 -46.00 19.71
N LEU A 71 -17.66 -46.01 20.49
CA LEU A 71 -16.36 -46.47 20.04
C LEU A 71 -16.20 -47.96 20.34
N SER A 72 -15.82 -48.73 19.31
CA SER A 72 -15.53 -50.16 19.41
C SER A 72 -14.06 -50.42 19.07
N THR A 73 -13.46 -51.43 19.70
CA THR A 73 -12.06 -51.83 19.47
C THR A 73 -11.99 -53.32 19.13
N SER A 74 -10.94 -53.73 18.42
CA SER A 74 -10.73 -55.14 18.05
C SER A 74 -10.42 -56.08 19.23
N ALA A 75 -10.28 -55.55 20.45
CA ALA A 75 -9.81 -56.28 21.63
C ALA A 75 -10.93 -56.84 22.54
N ASP A 76 -12.21 -56.68 22.19
CA ASP A 76 -13.37 -57.05 23.05
C ASP A 76 -13.30 -56.44 24.47
N GLN A 77 -12.51 -55.37 24.66
CA GLN A 77 -12.38 -54.67 25.94
C GLN A 77 -13.33 -53.46 25.98
N THR A 78 -14.10 -53.37 27.05
CA THR A 78 -15.01 -52.25 27.31
C THR A 78 -14.25 -50.99 27.69
N LEU A 79 -14.42 -49.93 26.89
CA LEU A 79 -14.02 -48.58 27.24
C LEU A 79 -15.02 -47.96 28.24
N PRO A 80 -14.60 -46.97 29.05
CA PRO A 80 -15.50 -46.27 29.96
C PRO A 80 -16.68 -45.60 29.24
N ALA A 81 -17.78 -45.40 29.99
CA ALA A 81 -19.03 -44.88 29.43
C ALA A 81 -18.92 -43.40 29.01
N GLY A 82 -19.48 -43.07 27.85
CA GLY A 82 -19.54 -41.72 27.31
C GLY A 82 -19.96 -41.71 25.85
N THR A 83 -20.23 -40.53 25.31
CA THR A 83 -20.45 -40.36 23.85
C THR A 83 -19.13 -39.93 23.22
N TRP A 84 -18.57 -40.80 22.38
CA TRP A 84 -17.28 -40.62 21.74
C TRP A 84 -17.45 -39.86 20.42
N THR A 85 -16.60 -38.86 20.19
CA THR A 85 -16.53 -38.13 18.93
C THR A 85 -15.07 -38.00 18.54
N SER A 86 -14.73 -38.26 17.28
CA SER A 86 -13.38 -37.96 16.78
C SER A 86 -13.04 -36.51 17.04
N VAL A 87 -11.80 -36.21 17.44
CA VAL A 87 -11.33 -34.82 17.47
C VAL A 87 -11.30 -34.24 16.06
N PHE A 88 -11.04 -35.07 15.05
CA PHE A 88 -10.82 -34.64 13.67
C PHE A 88 -12.03 -34.96 12.77
N ASP A 89 -12.42 -34.02 11.91
CA ASP A 89 -13.49 -34.17 10.91
C ASP A 89 -12.99 -34.75 9.57
N ILE A 90 -11.77 -35.26 9.54
CA ILE A 90 -11.11 -35.93 8.42
C ILE A 90 -11.35 -37.45 8.49
N ALA A 91 -11.54 -38.08 7.34
CA ALA A 91 -11.73 -39.52 7.26
C ALA A 91 -10.53 -40.30 7.85
N PRO A 92 -10.74 -41.38 8.64
CA PRO A 92 -9.65 -42.12 9.28
C PRO A 92 -8.55 -42.58 8.32
N ALA A 93 -8.92 -43.10 7.14
CA ALA A 93 -7.96 -43.55 6.13
C ALA A 93 -7.05 -42.42 5.62
N THR A 94 -7.56 -41.19 5.56
CA THR A 94 -6.75 -40.01 5.19
C THR A 94 -5.77 -39.65 6.31
N LEU A 95 -6.20 -39.72 7.57
CA LEU A 95 -5.33 -39.48 8.73
C LEU A 95 -4.19 -40.51 8.81
N ASP A 96 -4.49 -41.80 8.56
CA ASP A 96 -3.49 -42.87 8.50
C ASP A 96 -2.47 -42.60 7.38
N SER A 97 -2.95 -42.24 6.17
CA SER A 97 -2.08 -41.90 5.04
C SER A 97 -1.18 -40.69 5.33
N TRP A 98 -1.69 -39.69 6.04
CA TRP A 98 -0.89 -38.53 6.47
C TRP A 98 0.18 -38.92 7.46
N GLN A 99 -0.15 -39.77 8.44
CA GLN A 99 0.83 -40.29 9.40
C GLN A 99 1.95 -41.05 8.68
N GLU A 100 1.61 -41.97 7.77
CA GLU A 100 2.59 -42.73 6.98
C GLU A 100 3.52 -41.80 6.18
N THR A 101 2.94 -40.79 5.51
CA THR A 101 3.69 -39.79 4.74
C THR A 101 4.62 -38.99 5.66
N ALA A 102 4.13 -38.55 6.82
CA ALA A 102 4.87 -37.75 7.77
C ALA A 102 6.04 -38.53 8.39
N VAL A 103 5.82 -39.80 8.75
CA VAL A 103 6.87 -40.71 9.22
C VAL A 103 7.91 -40.95 8.11
N ALA A 104 7.48 -41.18 6.86
CA ALA A 104 8.39 -41.40 5.74
C ALA A 104 9.28 -40.18 5.45
N ASN A 105 8.74 -38.97 5.56
CA ASN A 105 9.46 -37.72 5.31
C ASN A 105 10.43 -37.34 6.43
N THR A 106 10.07 -37.61 7.69
CA THR A 106 10.86 -37.18 8.86
C THR A 106 11.81 -38.26 9.37
N GLY A 107 11.49 -39.53 9.15
CA GLY A 107 12.15 -40.66 9.79
C GLY A 107 11.83 -40.80 11.28
N GLU A 108 10.92 -39.98 11.80
CA GLU A 108 10.56 -39.91 13.22
C GLU A 108 9.12 -40.41 13.44
N PRO A 109 8.79 -40.96 14.63
CA PRO A 109 7.42 -41.32 14.97
C PRO A 109 6.49 -40.09 14.98
N VAL A 110 5.35 -40.19 14.29
CA VAL A 110 4.28 -39.17 14.28
C VAL A 110 3.03 -39.78 14.93
N PRO A 111 2.36 -39.11 15.88
CA PRO A 111 1.16 -39.65 16.53
C PRO A 111 0.02 -39.91 15.54
N ASN A 112 -0.71 -41.01 15.69
CA ASN A 112 -1.92 -41.25 14.87
C ASN A 112 -3.07 -40.36 15.35
N LEU A 113 -3.49 -39.42 14.49
CA LEU A 113 -4.59 -38.50 14.78
C LEU A 113 -5.94 -39.23 14.93
N GLY A 114 -6.15 -40.36 14.26
CA GLY A 114 -7.36 -41.19 14.38
C GLY A 114 -7.58 -41.83 15.75
N LEU A 115 -6.63 -41.67 16.69
CA LEU A 115 -6.71 -42.20 18.06
C LEU A 115 -7.09 -41.14 19.11
N TYR A 116 -7.41 -39.92 18.70
CA TYR A 116 -7.83 -38.83 19.59
C TYR A 116 -9.34 -38.61 19.52
N PHE A 117 -9.98 -38.63 20.69
CA PHE A 117 -11.43 -38.51 20.81
C PHE A 117 -11.81 -37.49 21.89
N HIS A 118 -12.82 -36.67 21.60
CA HIS A 118 -13.60 -36.02 22.65
C HIS A 118 -14.63 -36.99 23.19
N VAL A 119 -14.73 -37.10 24.51
CA VAL A 119 -15.75 -37.92 25.17
C VAL A 119 -16.67 -37.02 25.98
N THR A 120 -17.92 -36.93 25.55
CA THR A 120 -18.98 -36.27 26.32
C THR A 120 -19.42 -37.22 27.43
N LEU A 121 -19.23 -36.77 28.67
CA LEU A 121 -19.48 -37.57 29.87
C LEU A 121 -20.98 -37.76 30.13
N PRO A 122 -21.39 -38.89 30.75
CA PRO A 122 -22.76 -39.08 31.18
C PRO A 122 -23.25 -37.94 32.09
N ALA A 123 -24.55 -37.65 32.06
CA ALA A 123 -25.13 -36.59 32.86
C ALA A 123 -24.82 -36.75 34.37
N GLY A 124 -24.25 -35.70 34.97
CA GLY A 124 -23.86 -35.67 36.39
C GLY A 124 -22.46 -36.20 36.70
N VAL A 125 -21.68 -36.62 35.68
CA VAL A 125 -20.27 -36.99 35.83
C VAL A 125 -19.39 -35.83 35.38
N GLU A 126 -18.52 -35.34 36.25
CA GLU A 126 -17.55 -34.29 35.91
C GLU A 126 -16.19 -34.85 35.47
N ALA A 127 -15.43 -34.07 34.70
CA ALA A 127 -14.11 -34.45 34.18
C ALA A 127 -13.14 -34.95 35.27
N ALA A 128 -13.09 -34.28 36.43
CA ALA A 128 -12.22 -34.67 37.54
C ALA A 128 -12.54 -36.07 38.10
N GLU A 129 -13.80 -36.52 37.98
CA GLU A 129 -14.25 -37.83 38.45
C GLU A 129 -14.03 -38.92 37.38
N ALA A 130 -14.25 -38.58 36.10
CA ALA A 130 -14.14 -39.52 34.99
C ALA A 130 -12.68 -39.88 34.63
N ILE A 131 -11.77 -38.90 34.63
CA ILE A 131 -10.40 -39.09 34.10
C ILE A 131 -9.68 -40.30 34.74
N PRO A 132 -9.68 -40.50 36.07
CA PRO A 132 -9.06 -41.69 36.68
C PRO A 132 -9.59 -43.04 36.17
N GLU A 133 -10.87 -43.11 35.79
CA GLU A 133 -11.48 -44.32 35.22
C GLU A 133 -10.92 -44.62 33.83
N PHE A 134 -10.75 -43.58 33.00
CA PHE A 134 -10.12 -43.72 31.69
C PHE A 134 -8.67 -44.17 31.79
N TRP A 135 -7.90 -43.61 32.73
CA TRP A 135 -6.51 -44.04 32.99
C TRP A 135 -6.39 -45.49 33.48
N ALA A 136 -7.45 -46.08 34.02
CA ALA A 136 -7.45 -47.48 34.42
C ALA A 136 -7.59 -48.44 33.23
N SER A 137 -8.00 -47.95 32.05
CA SER A 137 -8.12 -48.75 30.83
C SER A 137 -6.74 -48.97 30.19
N PRO A 138 -6.36 -50.21 29.84
CA PRO A 138 -5.10 -50.49 29.15
C PRO A 138 -5.10 -50.01 27.68
N LEU A 139 -6.27 -49.59 27.16
CA LEU A 139 -6.41 -49.04 25.80
C LEU A 139 -6.22 -47.51 25.76
N VAL A 140 -6.20 -46.85 26.92
CA VAL A 140 -6.08 -45.39 27.01
C VAL A 140 -4.62 -45.04 27.31
N GLU A 141 -4.00 -44.28 26.41
CA GLU A 141 -2.68 -43.70 26.62
C GLU A 141 -2.78 -42.44 27.50
N GLY A 142 -3.87 -41.69 27.36
CA GLY A 142 -4.11 -40.47 28.12
C GLY A 142 -5.57 -40.02 28.12
N ALA A 143 -6.00 -39.44 29.23
CA ALA A 143 -7.31 -38.79 29.37
C ALA A 143 -7.17 -37.50 30.19
N TYR A 144 -7.75 -36.41 29.67
CA TYR A 144 -7.41 -35.05 30.08
C TYR A 144 -8.62 -34.11 30.02
N PRO A 145 -8.69 -33.05 30.85
CA PRO A 145 -9.73 -32.03 30.69
C PRO A 145 -9.55 -31.28 29.36
N VAL A 146 -10.65 -30.80 28.78
CA VAL A 146 -10.63 -29.94 27.58
C VAL A 146 -10.66 -28.48 28.00
N ASP A 147 -9.85 -27.63 27.38
CA ASP A 147 -9.78 -26.19 27.71
C ASP A 147 -11.04 -25.43 27.29
N LEU A 148 -11.41 -24.39 28.03
CA LEU A 148 -12.45 -23.44 27.67
C LEU A 148 -11.95 -22.45 26.59
N PRO A 149 -12.85 -21.84 25.80
CA PRO A 149 -12.50 -20.82 24.81
C PRO A 149 -11.73 -19.64 25.43
N ILE A 150 -10.55 -19.37 24.90
CA ILE A 150 -9.74 -18.21 25.31
C ILE A 150 -10.09 -17.02 24.42
N ARG A 151 -10.26 -15.82 25.00
CA ARG A 151 -10.49 -14.58 24.26
C ARG A 151 -9.18 -14.11 23.62
N PRO A 152 -9.19 -13.60 22.36
CA PRO A 152 -8.02 -12.98 21.79
C PRO A 152 -7.53 -11.80 22.65
N PRO A 153 -6.22 -11.51 22.63
CA PRO A 153 -5.71 -10.28 23.20
C PRO A 153 -6.41 -9.09 22.53
N LEU A 154 -6.93 -8.17 23.35
CA LEU A 154 -7.48 -6.93 22.82
C LEU A 154 -6.33 -5.99 22.46
N PRO A 155 -6.47 -5.19 21.38
CA PRO A 155 -5.55 -4.09 21.16
C PRO A 155 -5.57 -3.17 22.40
N PRO A 156 -4.40 -2.81 22.95
CA PRO A 156 -4.28 -1.93 24.09
C PRO A 156 -4.83 -0.54 23.78
N ASP A 157 -5.39 0.13 24.79
CA ASP A 157 -5.73 1.56 24.76
C ASP A 157 -4.45 2.42 24.77
N TYR A 158 -3.52 2.21 23.82
CA TYR A 158 -2.38 3.11 23.67
C TYR A 158 -2.82 4.39 22.97
N GLU A 159 -2.94 5.41 23.83
CA GLU A 159 -3.01 6.84 23.56
C GLU A 159 -4.20 7.39 22.76
N THR A 160 -5.00 8.17 23.48
CA THR A 160 -5.91 9.20 23.00
C THR A 160 -5.23 10.33 22.21
N SER A 161 -3.94 10.21 21.88
CA SER A 161 -3.20 11.16 21.06
C SER A 161 -3.22 10.64 19.63
N ASN A 162 -4.22 11.07 18.87
CA ASN A 162 -4.25 10.92 17.42
C ASN A 162 -2.91 11.45 16.86
N PRO A 163 -2.00 10.60 16.34
CA PRO A 163 -0.83 11.06 15.62
C PRO A 163 -1.37 11.55 14.28
N GLY A 164 -1.83 12.80 14.26
CA GLY A 164 -2.63 13.32 13.16
C GLY A 164 -1.86 13.27 11.85
N ASN A 165 -2.11 12.24 11.01
CA ASN A 165 -2.15 12.29 9.54
C ASN A 165 -2.50 10.93 8.87
N PHE A 166 -3.41 10.11 9.41
CA PHE A 166 -3.82 8.85 8.74
C PHE A 166 -4.60 9.04 7.41
N ASN A 167 -4.93 10.29 7.07
CA ASN A 167 -5.54 10.69 5.80
C ASN A 167 -4.52 10.81 4.64
N THR A 168 -3.25 10.46 4.87
CA THR A 168 -2.20 10.46 3.83
C THR A 168 -1.40 9.16 3.88
N GLN A 169 -1.00 8.63 2.71
CA GLN A 169 -0.17 7.41 2.62
C GLN A 169 1.15 7.53 3.40
N SER A 170 1.69 8.74 3.55
CA SER A 170 2.87 9.00 4.39
C SER A 170 2.61 8.78 5.89
N GLY A 171 1.39 9.02 6.39
CA GLY A 171 1.01 8.78 7.78
C GLY A 171 0.72 7.31 8.09
N VAL A 172 0.26 6.53 7.11
CA VAL A 172 0.13 5.06 7.22
C VAL A 172 1.51 4.40 7.28
N ASN A 173 2.42 4.80 6.39
CA ASN A 173 3.74 4.17 6.23
C ASN A 173 4.60 4.16 7.51
N ILE A 174 4.42 5.12 8.43
CA ILE A 174 5.23 5.18 9.67
C ILE A 174 4.98 3.98 10.60
N TYR A 175 3.79 3.39 10.57
CA TYR A 175 3.43 2.23 11.41
C TYR A 175 3.57 0.89 10.69
N GLN A 176 3.99 0.90 9.41
CA GLN A 176 4.38 -0.29 8.65
C GLN A 176 5.91 -0.37 8.44
N ARG A 177 6.70 0.24 9.32
CA ARG A 177 8.17 0.26 9.19
C ARG A 177 8.84 -1.10 9.46
N TYR A 178 8.09 -2.11 9.93
CA TYR A 178 8.57 -3.50 9.91
C TYR A 178 8.86 -3.98 8.48
N LEU A 179 8.28 -3.33 7.46
CA LEU A 179 8.58 -3.57 6.04
C LEU A 179 9.92 -2.95 5.57
N ASP A 180 10.49 -2.01 6.33
CA ASP A 180 11.71 -1.27 6.00
C ASP A 180 12.97 -2.17 6.07
N SER A 181 14.13 -1.59 5.77
CA SER A 181 15.46 -2.20 5.92
C SER A 181 15.71 -2.78 7.30
N ALA A 182 16.37 -3.94 7.36
CA ALA A 182 16.82 -4.55 8.61
C ALA A 182 17.80 -3.66 9.38
N ALA A 183 18.58 -2.82 8.69
CA ALA A 183 19.46 -1.84 9.32
C ALA A 183 18.69 -0.74 10.08
N ASP A 184 17.46 -0.45 9.66
CA ASP A 184 16.57 0.52 10.30
C ASP A 184 15.60 -0.14 11.31
N GLY A 185 15.78 -1.44 11.58
CA GLY A 185 14.97 -2.22 12.51
C GLY A 185 13.73 -2.90 11.89
N GLY A 186 13.63 -2.94 10.55
CA GLY A 186 12.62 -3.69 9.79
C GLY A 186 13.08 -5.10 9.37
N MET A 187 12.39 -5.71 8.41
CA MET A 187 12.64 -7.09 7.92
C MET A 187 13.15 -7.18 6.48
N ASP A 188 13.33 -6.05 5.78
CA ASP A 188 13.62 -5.98 4.35
C ASP A 188 12.50 -6.57 3.46
N VAL A 189 11.23 -6.42 3.84
CA VAL A 189 10.10 -6.87 3.01
C VAL A 189 10.01 -6.08 1.70
N ARG A 190 10.22 -4.76 1.74
CA ARG A 190 10.21 -3.94 0.50
C ARG A 190 11.33 -4.33 -0.46
N TYR A 191 12.48 -4.75 0.06
CA TYR A 191 13.55 -5.34 -0.76
C TYR A 191 13.11 -6.68 -1.36
N ALA A 192 12.47 -7.54 -0.54
CA ALA A 192 11.98 -8.82 -1.02
C ALA A 192 11.03 -8.63 -2.22
N TRP A 193 10.09 -7.68 -2.15
CA TRP A 193 9.08 -7.36 -3.16
C TRP A 193 9.61 -7.04 -4.56
N GLU A 194 10.88 -6.62 -4.68
CA GLU A 194 11.45 -6.21 -5.97
C GLU A 194 11.80 -7.38 -6.89
N GLY A 195 11.80 -8.63 -6.40
CA GLY A 195 12.11 -9.79 -7.23
C GLY A 195 11.24 -11.02 -6.97
N THR A 196 11.52 -12.07 -7.75
CA THR A 196 10.76 -13.33 -7.78
C THR A 196 10.53 -13.92 -6.39
N GLY A 197 9.30 -14.35 -6.11
CA GLY A 197 8.89 -14.92 -4.82
C GLY A 197 8.79 -13.91 -3.67
N GLY A 198 9.16 -12.64 -3.90
CA GLY A 198 9.24 -11.59 -2.90
C GLY A 198 7.94 -11.24 -2.17
N ARG A 199 6.80 -11.53 -2.81
CA ARG A 199 5.45 -11.24 -2.30
C ARG A 199 4.69 -12.51 -1.87
N GLY A 200 5.41 -13.61 -1.63
CA GLY A 200 4.80 -14.90 -1.22
C GLY A 200 4.16 -15.67 -2.38
N ASP A 201 4.64 -15.42 -3.60
CA ASP A 201 4.08 -15.99 -4.82
C ASP A 201 4.06 -17.53 -4.83
N GLY A 202 2.90 -18.11 -5.14
CA GLY A 202 2.69 -19.56 -5.18
C GLY A 202 2.59 -20.26 -3.82
N ILE A 203 2.60 -19.50 -2.72
CA ILE A 203 2.45 -20.02 -1.36
C ILE A 203 1.02 -19.80 -0.88
N ASP A 204 0.41 -20.84 -0.33
CA ASP A 204 -0.82 -20.72 0.44
C ASP A 204 -0.49 -20.54 1.92
N ILE A 205 -1.23 -19.65 2.57
CA ILE A 205 -1.15 -19.42 4.01
C ILE A 205 -2.53 -19.69 4.59
N CYS A 206 -2.65 -20.68 5.47
CA CYS A 206 -3.87 -20.97 6.21
C CYS A 206 -3.80 -20.37 7.60
N ASP A 207 -4.61 -19.35 7.85
CA ASP A 207 -4.76 -18.70 9.16
C ASP A 207 -5.76 -19.50 10.02
N VAL A 208 -5.28 -20.04 11.15
CA VAL A 208 -6.06 -20.79 12.13
C VAL A 208 -6.45 -19.84 13.25
N GLU A 209 -7.71 -19.40 13.22
CA GLU A 209 -8.12 -18.23 14.01
C GLU A 209 -9.62 -18.23 14.37
N TYR A 210 -10.11 -17.25 15.16
CA TYR A 210 -11.52 -17.25 15.62
C TYR A 210 -12.53 -16.89 14.52
N GLY A 211 -12.27 -15.82 13.77
CA GLY A 211 -13.10 -15.33 12.68
C GLY A 211 -12.47 -14.09 12.03
N TYR A 212 -13.02 -13.62 10.91
CA TYR A 212 -12.66 -12.33 10.32
C TYR A 212 -13.88 -11.58 9.78
N ASN A 213 -13.81 -10.25 9.75
CA ASN A 213 -14.81 -9.39 9.13
C ASN A 213 -14.39 -8.98 7.71
N PRO A 214 -15.32 -8.93 6.74
CA PRO A 214 -15.02 -8.37 5.43
C PRO A 214 -14.51 -6.93 5.56
N HIS A 215 -13.38 -6.64 4.93
CA HIS A 215 -12.74 -5.33 4.93
C HIS A 215 -12.33 -4.96 3.50
N ALA A 216 -12.47 -3.70 3.11
CA ALA A 216 -12.22 -3.28 1.73
C ALA A 216 -10.76 -3.49 1.30
N ASP A 217 -9.86 -3.43 2.27
CA ASP A 217 -8.43 -3.61 2.08
C ASP A 217 -7.97 -5.09 2.09
N LEU A 218 -8.84 -6.02 2.49
CA LEU A 218 -8.52 -7.45 2.47
C LEU A 218 -8.66 -8.05 1.06
N PRO A 219 -7.77 -8.98 0.67
CA PRO A 219 -7.89 -9.74 -0.57
C PRO A 219 -9.03 -10.77 -0.46
N ALA A 220 -9.23 -11.57 -1.51
CA ALA A 220 -10.12 -12.72 -1.41
C ALA A 220 -9.53 -13.76 -0.44
N ILE A 221 -10.37 -14.25 0.49
CA ILE A 221 -9.99 -15.25 1.49
C ILE A 221 -10.79 -16.54 1.25
N ILE A 222 -10.11 -17.68 1.19
CA ILE A 222 -10.76 -18.99 1.07
C ILE A 222 -11.16 -19.49 2.46
N GLN A 223 -12.46 -19.42 2.76
CA GLN A 223 -13.02 -19.88 4.03
C GLN A 223 -13.19 -21.41 4.03
N LEU A 224 -12.46 -22.14 4.88
CA LEU A 224 -12.50 -23.61 4.91
C LEU A 224 -13.67 -24.19 5.72
N ALA A 225 -14.22 -23.44 6.67
CA ALA A 225 -15.40 -23.83 7.43
C ALA A 225 -16.22 -22.60 7.84
N LEU A 226 -17.49 -22.75 8.17
CA LEU A 226 -18.27 -21.62 8.69
C LEU A 226 -17.72 -21.20 10.07
N PRO A 227 -17.43 -19.90 10.29
CA PRO A 227 -17.03 -19.43 11.60
C PRO A 227 -18.19 -19.63 12.57
N ALA A 228 -17.86 -19.85 13.83
CA ALA A 228 -18.91 -19.99 14.83
C ALA A 228 -19.70 -18.69 14.98
N LYS A 229 -20.94 -18.79 15.46
CA LYS A 229 -21.66 -17.63 16.00
C LYS A 229 -21.00 -17.22 17.34
N ILE A 230 -19.82 -16.61 17.27
CA ILE A 230 -19.05 -16.15 18.44
C ILE A 230 -19.69 -14.87 18.99
N TYR A 231 -19.56 -14.68 20.30
CA TYR A 231 -20.40 -13.81 21.12
C TYR A 231 -20.15 -12.29 20.95
N THR A 232 -18.97 -11.85 20.45
CA THR A 232 -18.63 -10.42 20.29
C THR A 232 -17.77 -10.16 19.04
N ASN A 233 -17.80 -8.92 18.53
CA ASN A 233 -17.09 -8.51 17.30
C ASN A 233 -15.56 -8.61 17.42
N ASP A 234 -15.00 -8.46 18.62
CA ASP A 234 -13.54 -8.43 18.83
C ASP A 234 -12.83 -9.73 18.39
N PHE A 235 -13.53 -10.87 18.38
CA PHE A 235 -12.99 -12.14 17.88
C PHE A 235 -12.81 -12.15 16.37
N TYR A 236 -13.71 -11.45 15.66
CA TYR A 236 -13.64 -11.34 14.21
C TYR A 236 -12.62 -10.29 13.80
N GLU A 237 -12.53 -9.16 14.51
CA GLU A 237 -11.55 -8.12 14.18
C GLU A 237 -10.09 -8.60 14.34
N HIS A 238 -9.84 -9.61 15.20
CA HIS A 238 -8.51 -10.18 15.40
C HIS A 238 -7.97 -10.82 14.11
N GLY A 239 -8.76 -11.71 13.50
CA GLY A 239 -8.42 -12.30 12.21
C GLY A 239 -8.39 -11.27 11.07
N THR A 240 -9.24 -10.24 11.10
CA THR A 240 -9.17 -9.13 10.12
C THR A 240 -7.79 -8.46 10.14
N ALA A 241 -7.27 -8.17 11.33
CA ALA A 241 -5.97 -7.52 11.51
C ALA A 241 -4.82 -8.41 11.01
N VAL A 242 -4.80 -9.69 11.42
CA VAL A 242 -3.80 -10.68 11.01
C VAL A 242 -3.77 -10.86 9.49
N LEU A 243 -4.93 -11.11 8.87
CA LEU A 243 -5.05 -11.28 7.42
C LEU A 243 -4.63 -10.01 6.67
N GLY A 244 -4.90 -8.83 7.23
CA GLY A 244 -4.50 -7.55 6.64
C GLY A 244 -2.99 -7.33 6.64
N MET A 245 -2.31 -7.73 7.70
CA MET A 245 -0.84 -7.69 7.77
C MET A 245 -0.19 -8.60 6.73
N LEU A 246 -0.80 -9.77 6.45
CA LEU A 246 -0.32 -10.71 5.43
C LEU A 246 -0.64 -10.23 4.01
N GLY A 247 -1.92 -10.02 3.71
CA GLY A 247 -2.42 -9.88 2.34
C GLY A 247 -3.12 -8.57 2.00
N GLY A 248 -3.08 -7.55 2.88
CA GLY A 248 -3.63 -6.22 2.60
C GLY A 248 -3.26 -5.73 1.19
N LYS A 249 -4.25 -5.23 0.45
CA LYS A 249 -4.09 -4.93 -0.98
C LYS A 249 -3.04 -3.83 -1.20
N ASP A 250 -2.19 -4.01 -2.20
CA ASP A 250 -1.28 -2.94 -2.67
C ASP A 250 -2.04 -1.99 -3.63
N ASN A 251 -2.96 -1.21 -3.07
CA ASN A 251 -3.92 -0.38 -3.83
C ASN A 251 -3.70 1.13 -3.64
N GLY A 252 -2.61 1.51 -2.95
CA GLY A 252 -2.22 2.90 -2.71
C GLY A 252 -2.93 3.61 -1.55
N TRP A 253 -3.75 2.91 -0.76
CA TRP A 253 -4.36 3.42 0.47
C TRP A 253 -4.37 2.32 1.55
N GLY A 254 -4.67 2.65 2.80
CA GLY A 254 -4.74 1.64 3.86
C GLY A 254 -3.41 0.93 4.12
N VAL A 255 -3.44 -0.35 4.49
CA VAL A 255 -2.24 -1.16 4.71
C VAL A 255 -1.84 -1.93 3.46
N THR A 256 -0.55 -2.04 3.21
CA THR A 256 -0.03 -3.00 2.23
C THR A 256 0.49 -4.24 2.97
N GLY A 257 -0.07 -5.41 2.64
CA GLY A 257 0.31 -6.69 3.24
C GLY A 257 1.72 -7.13 2.82
N MET A 258 2.39 -7.90 3.67
CA MET A 258 3.77 -8.36 3.40
C MET A 258 3.88 -9.35 2.22
N VAL A 259 2.82 -10.10 1.96
CA VAL A 259 2.75 -11.18 0.96
C VAL A 259 1.48 -11.08 0.13
N THR A 260 1.33 -9.97 -0.59
CA THR A 260 0.13 -9.63 -1.38
C THR A 260 -0.21 -10.64 -2.49
N GLU A 261 0.75 -11.49 -2.87
CA GLU A 261 0.56 -12.53 -3.90
C GLU A 261 0.35 -13.93 -3.29
N ALA A 262 0.56 -14.12 -1.99
CA ALA A 262 0.18 -15.35 -1.32
C ALA A 262 -1.34 -15.49 -1.28
N ARG A 263 -1.84 -16.72 -1.41
CA ARG A 263 -3.28 -16.99 -1.31
C ARG A 263 -3.63 -17.31 0.14
N LEU A 264 -4.60 -16.58 0.67
CA LEU A 264 -4.99 -16.70 2.07
C LEU A 264 -6.18 -17.64 2.22
N LEU A 265 -5.99 -18.68 3.03
CA LEU A 265 -7.02 -19.59 3.50
C LEU A 265 -7.30 -19.24 4.96
N PHE A 266 -8.53 -19.50 5.41
CA PHE A 266 -8.94 -19.24 6.77
C PHE A 266 -9.66 -20.45 7.35
N SER A 267 -9.15 -20.96 8.47
CA SER A 267 -9.71 -22.10 9.19
C SER A 267 -10.19 -21.65 10.57
N PRO A 268 -11.51 -21.45 10.76
CA PRO A 268 -12.02 -21.00 12.04
C PRO A 268 -11.89 -22.09 13.11
N VAL A 269 -11.52 -21.70 14.32
CA VAL A 269 -11.69 -22.55 15.51
C VAL A 269 -13.18 -22.64 15.86
N THR A 270 -13.78 -23.79 15.56
CA THR A 270 -15.23 -24.00 15.75
C THR A 270 -15.54 -24.57 17.14
N PRO A 271 -16.61 -24.10 17.80
CA PRO A 271 -17.05 -24.62 19.08
C PRO A 271 -17.45 -26.10 19.01
N PHE A 272 -17.04 -26.85 20.01
CA PHE A 272 -17.48 -28.20 20.29
C PHE A 272 -17.93 -28.26 21.76
N ASN A 273 -19.24 -28.45 22.00
CA ASN A 273 -19.84 -28.57 23.34
C ASN A 273 -19.46 -27.47 24.36
N GLY A 274 -19.13 -26.26 23.89
CA GLY A 274 -18.74 -25.13 24.75
C GLY A 274 -17.26 -24.73 24.67
N SER A 275 -16.40 -25.60 24.14
CA SER A 275 -14.94 -25.41 23.94
C SER A 275 -14.57 -25.15 22.47
N PHE A 276 -13.32 -24.77 22.15
CA PHE A 276 -12.77 -24.68 20.80
C PHE A 276 -11.91 -25.90 20.45
N ASN A 277 -12.08 -26.43 19.23
CA ASN A 277 -11.26 -27.53 18.72
C ASN A 277 -10.17 -27.01 17.77
N ILE A 278 -9.06 -26.56 18.36
CA ILE A 278 -7.91 -25.98 17.63
C ILE A 278 -7.24 -27.04 16.73
N ALA A 279 -7.04 -28.26 17.26
CA ALA A 279 -6.40 -29.35 16.53
C ALA A 279 -7.12 -29.68 15.22
N ASN A 280 -8.45 -29.65 15.22
CA ASN A 280 -9.25 -29.87 14.02
C ASN A 280 -9.17 -28.70 13.01
N ALA A 281 -9.06 -27.46 13.49
CA ALA A 281 -8.85 -26.32 12.60
C ALA A 281 -7.51 -26.43 11.86
N ILE A 282 -6.47 -26.94 12.53
CA ILE A 282 -5.17 -27.26 11.90
C ILE A 282 -5.33 -28.35 10.84
N THR A 283 -6.08 -29.44 11.10
CA THR A 283 -6.25 -30.51 10.10
C THR A 283 -7.02 -30.08 8.86
N ARG A 284 -7.96 -29.12 8.97
CA ARG A 284 -8.59 -28.52 7.79
C ARG A 284 -7.58 -27.77 6.92
N CYS A 285 -6.62 -27.07 7.54
CA CYS A 285 -5.51 -26.50 6.80
C CYS A 285 -4.64 -27.59 6.16
N ILE A 286 -4.27 -28.64 6.89
CA ILE A 286 -3.46 -29.75 6.36
C ILE A 286 -4.12 -30.39 5.11
N ASP A 287 -5.45 -30.51 5.10
CA ASP A 287 -6.22 -31.06 3.97
C ASP A 287 -6.19 -30.17 2.72
N ASN A 288 -5.89 -28.88 2.87
CA ASN A 288 -5.92 -27.88 1.79
C ASN A 288 -4.55 -27.30 1.44
N LEU A 289 -3.48 -27.70 2.14
CA LEU A 289 -2.12 -27.19 1.97
C LEU A 289 -1.15 -28.26 1.47
N ASN A 290 -0.15 -27.83 0.71
CA ASN A 290 0.93 -28.66 0.19
C ASN A 290 2.24 -28.49 0.99
N ALA A 291 3.19 -29.37 0.72
CA ALA A 291 4.58 -29.15 1.08
C ALA A 291 5.04 -27.75 0.61
N GLY A 292 5.63 -26.96 1.51
CA GLY A 292 6.07 -25.58 1.25
C GLY A 292 5.08 -24.50 1.68
N ASP A 293 3.80 -24.83 1.84
CA ASP A 293 2.78 -23.90 2.32
C ASP A 293 2.89 -23.68 3.84
N VAL A 294 2.13 -22.71 4.35
CA VAL A 294 2.26 -22.22 5.74
C VAL A 294 0.93 -22.31 6.48
N ILE A 295 0.98 -22.80 7.71
CA ILE A 295 -0.11 -22.63 8.70
C ILE A 295 0.34 -21.54 9.66
N LEU A 296 -0.48 -20.50 9.80
CA LEU A 296 -0.33 -19.52 10.86
C LEU A 296 -1.32 -19.89 11.98
N LEU A 297 -0.82 -20.12 13.19
CA LEU A 297 -1.60 -20.50 14.37
C LEU A 297 -1.64 -19.34 15.37
N GLU A 298 -2.77 -18.62 15.37
CA GLU A 298 -3.01 -17.41 16.18
C GLU A 298 -3.81 -17.70 17.45
N GLN A 299 -3.67 -18.93 17.96
CA GLN A 299 -4.32 -19.38 19.18
C GLN A 299 -3.31 -19.48 20.33
N GLN A 300 -3.80 -19.48 21.56
CA GLN A 300 -3.00 -19.66 22.77
C GLN A 300 -3.65 -20.69 23.70
N ALA A 301 -2.87 -21.32 24.57
CA ALA A 301 -3.34 -22.26 25.59
C ALA A 301 -3.17 -21.70 27.01
N ALA A 302 -3.96 -22.21 27.96
CA ALA A 302 -3.84 -21.86 29.36
C ALA A 302 -2.66 -22.60 30.02
N GLY A 303 -1.65 -21.86 30.41
CA GLY A 303 -0.48 -22.29 31.16
C GLY A 303 -0.64 -22.14 32.67
N ARG A 304 0.49 -21.98 33.35
CA ARG A 304 0.54 -21.86 34.81
C ARG A 304 -0.27 -20.65 35.29
N ASN A 305 -1.12 -20.86 36.31
CA ASN A 305 -1.99 -19.82 36.88
C ASN A 305 -2.99 -19.18 35.88
N GLY A 306 -3.25 -19.83 34.73
CA GLY A 306 -4.11 -19.28 33.68
C GLY A 306 -3.44 -18.26 32.75
N ASN A 307 -2.12 -18.07 32.86
CA ASN A 307 -1.34 -17.27 31.92
C ASN A 307 -1.18 -17.99 30.58
N PHE A 308 -0.95 -17.26 29.49
CA PHE A 308 -1.00 -17.84 28.14
C PHE A 308 0.36 -18.33 27.61
N VAL A 309 0.35 -19.50 26.98
CA VAL A 309 1.52 -20.17 26.38
C VAL A 309 1.17 -20.66 24.96
N PRO A 310 2.13 -21.19 24.18
CA PRO A 310 1.81 -21.75 22.86
C PRO A 310 0.71 -22.82 22.94
N SER A 311 -0.14 -22.88 21.92
CA SER A 311 -1.26 -23.83 21.83
C SER A 311 -0.82 -25.29 21.77
N GLU A 312 0.39 -25.58 21.31
CA GLU A 312 0.96 -26.94 21.31
C GLU A 312 1.19 -27.52 22.71
N TRP A 313 0.95 -26.72 23.77
CA TRP A 313 0.76 -27.23 25.12
C TRP A 313 -0.35 -28.28 25.18
N ASP A 314 -1.37 -28.21 24.31
CA ASP A 314 -2.39 -29.23 24.13
C ASP A 314 -1.87 -30.44 23.30
N PRO A 315 -2.04 -31.70 23.77
CA PRO A 315 -1.52 -32.90 23.10
C PRO A 315 -2.10 -33.19 21.71
N ALA A 316 -3.35 -32.80 21.43
CA ALA A 316 -3.96 -32.97 20.12
C ALA A 316 -3.46 -31.89 19.14
N VAL A 317 -3.25 -30.65 19.62
CA VAL A 317 -2.63 -29.57 18.84
C VAL A 317 -1.19 -29.94 18.48
N TYR A 318 -0.38 -30.37 19.45
CA TYR A 318 0.98 -30.86 19.20
C TYR A 318 1.02 -31.97 18.13
N ALA A 319 0.11 -32.94 18.21
CA ALA A 319 0.05 -34.03 17.25
C ALA A 319 -0.34 -33.55 15.83
N ALA A 320 -1.28 -32.61 15.72
CA ALA A 320 -1.65 -32.00 14.45
C ALA A 320 -0.48 -31.21 13.84
N ILE A 321 0.25 -30.45 14.65
CA ILE A 321 1.46 -29.72 14.22
C ILE A 321 2.55 -30.69 13.74
N LYS A 322 2.86 -31.76 14.50
CA LYS A 322 3.81 -32.79 14.06
C LYS A 322 3.43 -33.36 12.70
N THR A 323 2.14 -33.58 12.47
CA THR A 323 1.62 -34.11 11.20
C THR A 323 1.81 -33.10 10.06
N ALA A 324 1.46 -31.82 10.27
CA ALA A 324 1.70 -30.75 9.30
C ALA A 324 3.18 -30.62 8.92
N VAL A 325 4.05 -30.52 9.93
CA VAL A 325 5.51 -30.43 9.75
C VAL A 325 6.06 -31.66 9.01
N GLY A 326 5.59 -32.86 9.35
CA GLY A 326 5.99 -34.08 8.65
C GLY A 326 5.49 -34.16 7.20
N LYS A 327 4.39 -33.49 6.88
CA LYS A 327 3.94 -33.25 5.49
C LYS A 327 4.68 -32.10 4.81
N LYS A 328 5.70 -31.52 5.45
CA LYS A 328 6.51 -30.38 4.98
C LYS A 328 5.71 -29.07 4.85
N ILE A 329 4.64 -28.92 5.63
CA ILE A 329 3.94 -27.66 5.82
C ILE A 329 4.60 -26.95 7.00
N THR A 330 5.00 -25.68 6.84
CA THR A 330 5.60 -24.93 7.95
C THR A 330 4.48 -24.42 8.84
N VAL A 331 4.55 -24.69 10.14
CA VAL A 331 3.63 -24.11 11.14
C VAL A 331 4.36 -22.96 11.82
N VAL A 332 3.74 -21.78 11.84
CA VAL A 332 4.19 -20.61 12.59
C VAL A 332 3.17 -20.38 13.70
N GLU A 333 3.63 -20.44 14.96
CA GLU A 333 2.76 -20.42 16.14
C GLU A 333 3.10 -19.23 17.04
N ALA A 334 2.10 -18.49 17.47
CA ALA A 334 2.29 -17.41 18.43
C ALA A 334 2.73 -17.97 19.80
N ALA A 335 3.72 -17.35 20.45
CA ALA A 335 4.23 -17.82 21.75
C ALA A 335 3.21 -17.72 22.90
N GLY A 336 2.10 -17.00 22.71
CA GLY A 336 1.12 -16.70 23.74
C GLY A 336 1.45 -15.42 24.53
N ASN A 337 0.39 -14.75 25.02
CA ASN A 337 0.52 -13.45 25.67
C ASN A 337 0.55 -13.53 27.21
N GLY A 338 1.27 -14.51 27.78
CA GLY A 338 1.27 -14.80 29.22
C GLY A 338 2.49 -14.34 30.01
N SER A 339 3.53 -13.84 29.34
CA SER A 339 4.84 -13.56 29.97
C SER A 339 5.40 -14.75 30.77
N GLU A 340 5.20 -15.97 30.27
CA GLU A 340 5.68 -17.18 30.92
C GLU A 340 7.07 -17.57 30.41
N ASP A 341 7.90 -18.13 31.30
CA ASP A 341 9.20 -18.72 30.99
C ASP A 341 9.03 -20.20 30.68
N LEU A 342 9.15 -20.60 29.41
CA LEU A 342 9.02 -21.98 28.96
C LEU A 342 10.17 -22.89 29.44
N ASP A 343 11.30 -22.32 29.88
CA ASP A 343 12.41 -23.06 30.50
C ASP A 343 12.15 -23.36 31.99
N HIS A 344 11.13 -22.75 32.58
CA HIS A 344 10.72 -23.04 33.94
C HIS A 344 10.33 -24.52 34.09
N VAL A 345 10.75 -25.16 35.19
CA VAL A 345 10.52 -26.60 35.48
C VAL A 345 9.06 -27.07 35.34
N PHE A 346 8.11 -26.13 35.48
CA PHE A 346 6.68 -26.38 35.25
C PHE A 346 6.39 -26.84 33.82
N TYR A 347 7.01 -26.20 32.82
CA TYR A 347 6.80 -26.46 31.40
C TYR A 347 7.74 -27.54 30.85
N GLN A 348 8.87 -27.76 31.52
CA GLN A 348 9.86 -28.79 31.17
C GLN A 348 9.50 -30.19 31.68
N THR A 349 8.54 -30.32 32.60
CA THR A 349 8.15 -31.61 33.18
C THR A 349 6.88 -32.13 32.54
N ALA A 350 6.86 -33.40 32.13
CA ALA A 350 5.66 -34.05 31.61
C ALA A 350 4.50 -33.97 32.62
N LYS A 351 3.34 -33.52 32.14
CA LYS A 351 2.10 -33.41 32.93
C LYS A 351 0.98 -34.16 32.22
N PRO A 352 0.05 -34.77 32.98
CA PRO A 352 -1.18 -35.25 32.39
C PRO A 352 -1.88 -34.07 31.69
N GLY A 353 -2.15 -34.22 30.40
CA GLY A 353 -2.94 -33.27 29.63
C GLY A 353 -2.13 -32.28 28.84
N HIS A 354 -0.80 -32.33 28.95
CA HIS A 354 0.03 -31.33 28.32
C HIS A 354 1.33 -31.88 27.74
N THR A 355 1.76 -31.28 26.64
CA THR A 355 3.05 -31.59 26.00
C THR A 355 4.15 -30.67 26.55
N PRO A 356 5.21 -31.20 27.20
CA PRO A 356 6.26 -30.36 27.76
C PRO A 356 7.11 -29.70 26.66
N PHE A 357 7.48 -28.42 26.86
CA PHE A 357 8.31 -27.63 25.96
C PHE A 357 9.79 -28.01 26.07
N THR A 358 10.12 -29.24 25.65
CA THR A 358 11.47 -29.82 25.73
C THR A 358 11.98 -30.11 24.32
N ALA A 359 13.31 -30.14 24.13
CA ALA A 359 13.89 -30.53 22.84
C ALA A 359 13.46 -31.94 22.36
N ALA A 360 13.13 -32.86 23.27
CA ALA A 360 12.63 -34.21 22.95
C ALA A 360 11.17 -34.23 22.49
N LYS A 361 10.44 -33.13 22.67
CA LYS A 361 9.05 -32.92 22.28
C LYS A 361 8.93 -31.69 21.37
N ASP A 362 9.95 -31.44 20.55
CA ASP A 362 9.88 -30.41 19.51
C ASP A 362 8.86 -30.80 18.44
N SER A 363 7.83 -29.97 18.27
CA SER A 363 6.83 -30.14 17.21
C SER A 363 7.39 -29.83 15.83
N GLY A 364 8.45 -29.02 15.77
CA GLY A 364 9.00 -28.45 14.56
C GLY A 364 8.26 -27.20 14.08
N ALA A 365 7.23 -26.72 14.79
CA ALA A 365 6.67 -25.39 14.57
C ALA A 365 7.71 -24.30 14.84
N ILE A 366 7.56 -23.15 14.21
CA ILE A 366 8.32 -21.94 14.50
C ILE A 366 7.51 -21.15 15.55
N ILE A 367 7.95 -21.17 16.80
CA ILE A 367 7.29 -20.44 17.89
C ILE A 367 7.76 -18.98 17.89
N VAL A 368 6.82 -18.03 17.89
CA VAL A 368 7.10 -16.60 17.65
C VAL A 368 6.84 -15.75 18.88
N GLY A 369 7.91 -15.17 19.42
CA GLY A 369 7.85 -14.18 20.48
C GLY A 369 7.55 -12.77 19.97
N SER A 370 7.04 -11.91 20.85
CA SER A 370 6.75 -10.51 20.54
C SER A 370 7.82 -9.57 21.10
N ALA A 371 8.26 -8.64 20.27
CA ALA A 371 9.36 -7.72 20.55
C ALA A 371 8.92 -6.27 20.53
N LYS A 372 9.70 -5.43 21.20
CA LYS A 372 9.53 -3.98 21.14
C LYS A 372 9.87 -3.45 19.74
N SER A 373 8.99 -2.63 19.18
CA SER A 373 9.19 -1.97 17.87
C SER A 373 10.27 -0.89 17.91
N ILE A 374 10.62 -0.34 16.74
CA ILE A 374 11.58 0.78 16.57
C ILE A 374 11.21 2.08 17.30
N TRP A 375 9.95 2.23 17.71
CA TRP A 375 9.46 3.41 18.43
C TRP A 375 9.80 3.40 19.93
N THR A 376 10.45 2.34 20.40
CA THR A 376 10.87 2.19 21.78
C THR A 376 12.37 2.47 21.94
N ALA A 377 12.83 2.65 23.18
CA ALA A 377 14.24 2.85 23.48
C ALA A 377 15.11 1.62 23.22
N THR A 378 14.52 0.41 23.20
CA THR A 378 15.22 -0.87 22.97
C THR A 378 14.50 -1.72 21.92
N PRO A 379 14.56 -1.35 20.62
CA PRO A 379 13.94 -2.15 19.55
C PRO A 379 14.51 -3.57 19.49
N ARG A 380 13.67 -4.57 19.18
CA ARG A 380 14.00 -6.01 19.20
C ARG A 380 14.35 -6.57 20.59
N ALA A 381 14.05 -5.85 21.66
CA ALA A 381 14.05 -6.40 23.01
C ALA A 381 12.72 -7.09 23.32
N TRP A 382 12.73 -7.98 24.32
CA TRP A 382 11.53 -8.65 24.82
C TRP A 382 10.43 -7.66 25.21
N ASN A 383 9.19 -7.98 24.83
CA ASN A 383 8.00 -7.17 25.13
C ASN A 383 7.47 -7.51 26.55
N ASP A 384 7.88 -6.69 27.52
CA ASP A 384 7.90 -6.92 28.97
C ASP A 384 6.54 -7.02 29.69
N GLY A 385 5.44 -7.05 28.94
CA GLY A 385 4.08 -7.21 29.48
C GLY A 385 3.18 -8.16 28.71
N SER A 386 3.71 -8.88 27.72
CA SER A 386 2.88 -9.81 26.93
C SER A 386 3.61 -11.06 26.45
N SER A 387 4.84 -11.01 25.92
CA SER A 387 5.40 -12.20 25.27
C SER A 387 5.81 -13.29 26.25
N THR A 388 5.28 -14.50 26.08
CA THR A 388 5.92 -15.72 26.59
C THR A 388 7.28 -15.93 25.89
N TYR A 389 8.24 -16.50 26.59
CA TYR A 389 9.66 -16.56 26.21
C TYR A 389 10.33 -17.87 26.68
N GLY A 390 11.54 -18.14 26.22
CA GLY A 390 12.34 -19.30 26.62
C GLY A 390 13.03 -19.97 25.44
N SER A 391 13.84 -20.99 25.69
CA SER A 391 14.71 -21.62 24.68
C SER A 391 13.96 -22.28 23.51
N THR A 392 12.66 -22.54 23.64
CA THR A 392 11.81 -23.07 22.56
C THR A 392 11.23 -21.98 21.64
N VAL A 393 11.32 -20.70 22.02
CA VAL A 393 10.88 -19.58 21.16
C VAL A 393 11.95 -19.32 20.09
N ASP A 394 11.58 -19.49 18.83
CA ASP A 394 12.54 -19.61 17.72
C ASP A 394 12.90 -18.28 17.06
N LEU A 395 11.91 -17.41 16.87
CA LEU A 395 12.00 -16.13 16.15
C LEU A 395 11.12 -15.09 16.83
N GLN A 396 11.38 -13.82 16.56
CA GLN A 396 10.55 -12.71 17.06
C GLN A 396 9.92 -11.92 15.92
N GLY A 397 8.87 -11.17 16.25
CA GLY A 397 8.29 -10.11 15.42
C GLY A 397 7.96 -8.88 16.27
N TRP A 398 7.54 -7.76 15.66
CA TRP A 398 7.07 -6.64 16.47
C TRP A 398 5.79 -7.05 17.21
N GLY A 399 5.69 -6.66 18.48
CA GLY A 399 4.54 -6.91 19.34
C GLY A 399 3.76 -5.65 19.69
N MET A 400 4.00 -4.52 19.02
CA MET A 400 3.40 -3.22 19.32
C MET A 400 3.61 -2.23 18.18
N HIS A 401 2.78 -1.18 18.14
CA HIS A 401 2.82 -0.11 17.14
C HIS A 401 2.73 -0.60 15.69
N ILE A 402 1.84 -1.57 15.45
CA ILE A 402 1.62 -2.18 14.13
C ILE A 402 0.29 -1.67 13.59
N LEU A 403 0.28 -1.03 12.43
CA LEU A 403 -0.98 -0.68 11.79
C LEU A 403 -1.60 -1.93 11.15
N ALA A 404 -2.87 -2.20 11.45
CA ALA A 404 -3.64 -3.29 10.86
C ALA A 404 -5.09 -2.86 10.60
N PRO A 405 -5.78 -3.46 9.63
CA PRO A 405 -7.20 -3.22 9.40
C PRO A 405 -8.05 -3.95 10.44
N GLY A 406 -9.31 -3.54 10.54
CA GLY A 406 -10.16 -3.97 11.63
C GLY A 406 -9.88 -3.23 12.94
N TYR A 407 -10.81 -3.39 13.89
CA TYR A 407 -10.88 -2.62 15.15
C TYR A 407 -10.89 -1.08 14.99
N GLY A 408 -11.19 -0.38 16.10
CA GLY A 408 -10.84 1.03 16.27
C GLY A 408 -11.61 2.06 15.44
N ASN A 409 -11.15 3.32 15.55
CA ASN A 409 -11.75 4.50 14.91
C ASN A 409 -10.68 5.42 14.25
N TYR A 410 -9.45 4.95 14.04
CA TYR A 410 -8.38 5.80 13.48
C TYR A 410 -8.71 6.32 12.07
N TYR A 411 -9.52 5.57 11.32
CA TYR A 411 -10.23 6.01 10.13
C TYR A 411 -11.57 5.26 10.09
N ASN A 412 -12.72 5.95 10.08
CA ASN A 412 -14.04 5.29 10.05
C ASN A 412 -15.14 6.12 9.36
N ASP A 413 -14.78 7.21 8.69
CA ASP A 413 -15.72 8.19 8.11
C ASP A 413 -16.65 7.57 7.04
N GLU A 414 -16.33 6.38 6.54
CA GLU A 414 -17.05 5.64 5.49
C GLU A 414 -17.59 4.26 5.95
N GLY A 415 -17.50 3.93 7.25
CA GLY A 415 -18.04 2.70 7.85
C GLY A 415 -16.99 1.69 8.34
N SER A 416 -17.44 0.61 9.00
CA SER A 416 -16.57 -0.38 9.67
C SER A 416 -15.70 -1.22 8.73
N SER A 417 -15.98 -1.21 7.42
CA SER A 417 -15.18 -1.89 6.38
C SER A 417 -13.89 -1.17 6.00
N LEU A 418 -13.60 -0.04 6.66
CA LEU A 418 -12.44 0.82 6.44
C LEU A 418 -11.78 1.22 7.78
N SER A 419 -12.04 0.45 8.84
CA SER A 419 -11.53 0.69 10.18
C SER A 419 -10.09 0.18 10.32
N TYR A 420 -9.23 0.97 10.98
CA TYR A 420 -7.84 0.61 11.28
C TYR A 420 -7.51 0.83 12.76
N THR A 421 -6.53 0.07 13.25
CA THR A 421 -6.03 0.16 14.63
C THR A 421 -4.51 0.01 14.70
N LEU A 422 -3.95 0.35 15.86
CA LEU A 422 -2.62 -0.12 16.26
C LEU A 422 -2.77 -1.47 16.98
N PHE A 423 -2.33 -2.52 16.30
CA PHE A 423 -2.31 -3.90 16.75
C PHE A 423 -1.01 -4.22 17.52
N SER A 424 -1.07 -5.26 18.36
CA SER A 424 0.00 -5.62 19.28
C SER A 424 -0.15 -7.05 19.81
N GLY A 425 0.88 -7.55 20.49
CA GLY A 425 0.95 -8.90 21.04
C GLY A 425 1.72 -9.85 20.13
N THR A 426 1.85 -11.11 20.55
CA THR A 426 2.46 -12.16 19.70
C THR A 426 1.73 -12.30 18.37
N SER A 427 0.43 -12.00 18.32
CA SER A 427 -0.37 -12.00 17.09
C SER A 427 -0.05 -10.88 16.11
N GLY A 428 0.67 -9.85 16.53
CA GLY A 428 1.32 -8.92 15.59
C GLY A 428 2.67 -9.45 15.06
N ALA A 429 3.32 -10.32 15.82
CA ALA A 429 4.65 -10.84 15.53
C ALA A 429 4.62 -12.08 14.62
N SER A 430 3.72 -13.03 14.87
CA SER A 430 3.58 -14.27 14.10
C SER A 430 3.21 -14.07 12.62
N PRO A 431 2.39 -13.08 12.21
CA PRO A 431 2.15 -12.80 10.79
C PRO A 431 3.41 -12.27 10.09
N MET A 432 4.29 -11.56 10.79
CA MET A 432 5.57 -11.10 10.26
C MET A 432 6.49 -12.29 9.96
N VAL A 433 6.61 -13.22 10.90
CA VAL A 433 7.40 -14.45 10.68
C VAL A 433 6.76 -15.34 9.61
N THR A 434 5.43 -15.43 9.57
CA THR A 434 4.67 -16.16 8.53
C THR A 434 4.97 -15.60 7.14
N ALA A 435 4.94 -14.28 6.98
CA ALA A 435 5.34 -13.64 5.74
C ALA A 435 6.79 -13.95 5.37
N ALA A 436 7.70 -13.96 6.35
CA ALA A 436 9.10 -14.31 6.10
C ALA A 436 9.25 -15.77 5.62
N VAL A 437 8.54 -16.70 6.22
CA VAL A 437 8.47 -18.11 5.80
C VAL A 437 7.95 -18.23 4.37
N ALA A 438 6.85 -17.55 4.04
CA ALA A 438 6.27 -17.60 2.70
C ALA A 438 7.24 -17.03 1.64
N ILE A 439 7.90 -15.91 1.93
CA ILE A 439 8.89 -15.31 1.02
C ILE A 439 10.10 -16.24 0.84
N VAL A 440 10.59 -16.87 1.92
CA VAL A 440 11.69 -17.84 1.86
C VAL A 440 11.29 -19.08 1.04
N GLN A 441 10.10 -19.64 1.28
CA GLN A 441 9.62 -20.80 0.53
C GLN A 441 9.43 -20.48 -0.95
N ALA A 442 8.82 -19.34 -1.28
CA ALA A 442 8.66 -18.90 -2.66
C ALA A 442 10.01 -18.74 -3.37
N ASN A 443 11.01 -18.15 -2.71
CA ASN A 443 12.37 -18.03 -3.26
C ASN A 443 13.05 -19.40 -3.40
N ASN A 444 12.89 -20.30 -2.44
CA ASN A 444 13.48 -21.63 -2.49
C ASN A 444 12.87 -22.49 -3.61
N ILE A 445 11.56 -22.43 -3.79
CA ILE A 445 10.85 -23.09 -4.89
C ILE A 445 11.30 -22.49 -6.23
N ALA A 446 11.38 -21.17 -6.33
CA ALA A 446 11.85 -20.50 -7.55
C ALA A 446 13.29 -20.90 -7.92
N LYS A 447 14.19 -21.07 -6.93
CA LYS A 447 15.57 -21.49 -7.17
C LYS A 447 15.71 -22.98 -7.48
N ASN A 448 15.07 -23.83 -6.66
CA ASN A 448 15.37 -25.26 -6.61
C ASN A 448 14.29 -26.14 -7.25
N GLY A 449 13.13 -25.56 -7.63
CA GLY A 449 11.98 -26.29 -8.15
C GLY A 449 11.21 -27.10 -7.10
N SER A 450 11.59 -27.00 -5.82
CA SER A 450 10.98 -27.75 -4.72
C SER A 450 11.02 -26.95 -3.41
N PRO A 451 10.05 -27.12 -2.50
CA PRO A 451 10.03 -26.44 -1.21
C PRO A 451 11.14 -26.93 -0.28
N ALA A 452 11.58 -26.05 0.62
CA ALA A 452 12.46 -26.41 1.72
C ALA A 452 11.64 -27.10 2.83
N THR A 453 12.30 -27.91 3.66
CA THR A 453 11.63 -28.46 4.86
C THR A 453 11.41 -27.36 5.91
N PRO A 454 10.41 -27.49 6.80
CA PRO A 454 10.20 -26.51 7.88
C PRO A 454 11.45 -26.26 8.73
N ALA A 455 12.23 -27.30 9.02
CA ALA A 455 13.49 -27.18 9.75
C ALA A 455 14.56 -26.36 9.00
N GLN A 456 14.67 -26.52 7.67
CA GLN A 456 15.58 -25.72 6.84
C GLN A 456 15.16 -24.25 6.82
N VAL A 457 13.85 -23.97 6.70
CA VAL A 457 13.32 -22.60 6.74
C VAL A 457 13.57 -21.94 8.09
N LYS A 458 13.24 -22.64 9.20
CA LYS A 458 13.51 -22.18 10.57
C LYS A 458 14.99 -21.83 10.75
N GLN A 459 15.88 -22.76 10.39
CA GLN A 459 17.32 -22.58 10.55
C GLN A 459 17.86 -21.43 9.71
N LEU A 460 17.39 -21.27 8.47
CA LEU A 460 17.80 -20.15 7.62
C LEU A 460 17.41 -18.81 8.24
N LEU A 461 16.15 -18.67 8.68
CA LEU A 461 15.65 -17.44 9.30
C LEU A 461 16.36 -17.14 10.63
N GLN A 462 16.69 -18.16 11.43
CA GLN A 462 17.48 -17.98 12.66
C GLN A 462 18.91 -17.53 12.37
N ASN A 463 19.56 -18.13 11.38
CA ASN A 463 20.96 -17.83 11.04
C ASN A 463 21.14 -16.45 10.41
N THR A 464 20.14 -15.99 9.66
CA THR A 464 20.19 -14.74 8.90
C THR A 464 19.51 -13.58 9.62
N GLY A 465 18.71 -13.89 10.63
CA GLY A 465 17.93 -12.93 11.40
C GLY A 465 18.78 -11.92 12.17
N SER A 466 18.20 -10.74 12.30
CA SER A 466 18.66 -9.63 13.13
C SER A 466 18.65 -10.03 14.62
N SER A 467 19.79 -9.91 15.32
CA SER A 467 19.91 -10.33 16.73
C SER A 467 18.93 -9.62 17.67
N GLN A 468 18.49 -10.32 18.73
CA GLN A 468 17.75 -9.72 19.84
C GLN A 468 18.61 -8.64 20.52
N ALA A 469 17.99 -7.54 20.96
CA ALA A 469 18.74 -6.39 21.51
C ALA A 469 19.09 -6.53 22.99
N ASP A 470 18.26 -7.21 23.78
CA ASP A 470 18.44 -7.46 25.21
C ASP A 470 18.45 -8.99 25.44
N GLU A 471 19.62 -9.64 25.34
CA GLU A 471 19.81 -11.10 25.58
C GLU A 471 19.79 -11.44 27.09
N GLY A 472 18.78 -10.96 27.83
CA GLY A 472 18.51 -11.35 29.21
C GLY A 472 18.06 -12.81 29.33
N ASP A 473 17.40 -13.15 30.45
CA ASP A 473 16.81 -14.49 30.61
C ASP A 473 15.57 -14.68 29.70
N GLU A 474 15.07 -13.59 29.08
CA GLU A 474 13.86 -13.56 28.25
C GLU A 474 14.13 -13.78 26.76
N HIS A 475 14.50 -15.01 26.39
CA HIS A 475 14.80 -15.38 25.01
C HIS A 475 13.55 -15.41 24.10
N ILE A 476 13.60 -14.70 22.97
CA ILE A 476 12.54 -14.71 21.93
C ILE A 476 13.07 -14.89 20.50
N GLY A 477 14.34 -15.29 20.35
CA GLY A 477 14.95 -15.53 19.03
C GLY A 477 15.25 -14.26 18.22
N PRO A 478 15.88 -14.38 17.04
CA PRO A 478 16.20 -13.24 16.17
C PRO A 478 14.99 -12.76 15.35
N PHE A 479 15.01 -11.48 14.94
CA PHE A 479 14.00 -10.87 14.07
C PHE A 479 14.33 -11.17 12.60
N PRO A 480 13.41 -11.67 11.76
CA PRO A 480 13.72 -12.04 10.38
C PRO A 480 14.39 -10.93 9.57
N ASN A 481 15.40 -11.30 8.77
CA ASN A 481 16.06 -10.42 7.80
C ASN A 481 15.97 -11.07 6.42
N LEU A 482 14.98 -10.64 5.63
CA LEU A 482 14.69 -11.25 4.33
C LEU A 482 15.79 -11.03 3.31
N ARG A 483 16.51 -9.90 3.38
CA ARG A 483 17.64 -9.65 2.49
C ARG A 483 18.72 -10.70 2.68
N ALA A 484 19.15 -10.92 3.91
CA ALA A 484 20.15 -11.93 4.23
C ALA A 484 19.68 -13.35 3.90
N ALA A 485 18.42 -13.70 4.23
CA ALA A 485 17.84 -15.00 3.90
C ALA A 485 17.78 -15.26 2.38
N ILE A 486 17.32 -14.29 1.59
CA ILE A 486 17.25 -14.40 0.13
C ILE A 486 18.66 -14.50 -0.47
N ASN A 487 19.62 -13.70 0.01
CA ASN A 487 21.00 -13.74 -0.48
C ASN A 487 21.65 -15.11 -0.23
N ASP A 488 21.43 -15.71 0.94
CA ASP A 488 21.89 -17.06 1.27
C ASP A 488 21.22 -18.12 0.37
N ILE A 489 19.88 -18.05 0.20
CA ILE A 489 19.16 -18.95 -0.72
C ILE A 489 19.78 -18.89 -2.09
N TRP A 490 20.08 -17.72 -2.65
CA TRP A 490 20.58 -17.59 -4.02
C TRP A 490 22.11 -17.70 -4.15
N ASN A 491 22.84 -17.99 -3.07
CA ASN A 491 24.31 -18.03 -3.01
C ASN A 491 24.97 -16.77 -3.59
N LEU A 492 24.38 -15.62 -3.32
CA LEU A 492 24.80 -14.37 -3.95
C LEU A 492 25.97 -13.75 -3.18
N PRO A 493 27.12 -13.47 -3.83
CA PRO A 493 28.23 -12.83 -3.15
C PRO A 493 27.89 -11.36 -2.87
N GLU A 494 27.65 -11.02 -1.61
CA GLU A 494 27.36 -9.63 -1.24
C GLU A 494 28.53 -8.71 -1.62
N PRO A 495 28.24 -7.55 -2.25
CA PRO A 495 29.25 -6.53 -2.42
C PRO A 495 29.69 -6.00 -1.04
N ALA A 496 30.95 -5.62 -0.90
CA ALA A 496 31.48 -5.08 0.34
C ALA A 496 31.00 -3.64 0.55
N ALA A 497 30.80 -3.25 1.82
CA ALA A 497 30.44 -1.88 2.19
C ALA A 497 31.44 -0.88 1.58
N PRO A 498 31.00 0.25 0.98
CA PRO A 498 31.92 1.20 0.36
C PRO A 498 32.85 1.84 1.39
N VAL A 499 34.04 2.28 0.98
CA VAL A 499 34.97 3.00 1.85
C VAL A 499 34.90 4.49 1.54
N ILE A 500 34.51 5.31 2.51
CA ILE A 500 34.45 6.76 2.35
C ILE A 500 35.71 7.41 2.94
N THR A 501 36.40 8.24 2.17
CA THR A 501 37.64 8.94 2.58
C THR A 501 37.52 10.45 2.36
N PRO A 502 37.96 11.32 3.29
CA PRO A 502 38.53 11.01 4.60
C PRO A 502 37.48 10.53 5.63
N VAL A 503 37.93 9.94 6.74
CA VAL A 503 37.04 9.47 7.84
C VAL A 503 36.23 10.63 8.46
N GLY A 504 35.14 10.31 9.15
CA GLY A 504 34.28 11.32 9.78
C GLY A 504 34.97 12.17 10.83
N GLY A 505 34.57 13.44 10.93
CA GLY A 505 35.22 14.40 11.82
C GLY A 505 34.92 15.85 11.49
N ALA A 506 35.62 16.76 12.17
CA ALA A 506 35.49 18.19 11.98
C ALA A 506 36.53 18.68 10.95
N TYR A 507 36.08 19.30 9.86
CA TYR A 507 36.93 19.75 8.76
C TYR A 507 36.65 21.21 8.36
N ASP A 508 37.68 21.87 7.83
CA ASP A 508 37.52 23.13 7.10
C ASP A 508 36.88 22.83 5.73
N MET A 509 35.88 23.63 5.35
CA MET A 509 35.14 23.44 4.09
C MET A 509 35.63 24.44 3.01
N PRO A 510 35.62 24.08 1.71
CA PRO A 510 35.05 22.86 1.13
C PRO A 510 35.94 21.61 1.31
N LEU A 511 35.32 20.47 1.60
CA LEU A 511 36.00 19.18 1.77
C LEU A 511 35.76 18.28 0.55
N GLN A 512 36.82 17.68 0.01
CA GLN A 512 36.69 16.62 -1.00
C GLN A 512 36.59 15.25 -0.32
N VAL A 513 35.58 14.49 -0.71
CA VAL A 513 35.27 13.15 -0.23
C VAL A 513 35.27 12.19 -1.40
N THR A 514 35.91 11.04 -1.24
CA THR A 514 35.88 9.93 -2.20
C THR A 514 35.14 8.74 -1.62
N ILE A 515 34.46 7.98 -2.47
CA ILE A 515 33.79 6.72 -2.13
C ILE A 515 34.42 5.60 -2.96
N ASP A 516 35.19 4.73 -2.34
CA ASP A 516 35.80 3.59 -3.01
C ASP A 516 35.00 2.31 -2.78
N TYR A 517 35.18 1.32 -3.65
CA TYR A 517 34.66 -0.02 -3.41
C TYR A 517 35.31 -0.62 -2.16
N GLY A 518 34.52 -1.29 -1.32
CA GLY A 518 35.01 -1.95 -0.10
C GLY A 518 36.08 -3.01 -0.34
N ASN A 519 36.12 -3.58 -1.55
CA ASN A 519 37.18 -4.47 -2.00
C ASN A 519 37.51 -4.17 -3.48
N ALA A 520 38.80 -4.01 -3.79
CA ALA A 520 39.29 -3.72 -5.14
C ALA A 520 38.92 -4.81 -6.17
N SER A 521 38.65 -6.06 -5.76
CA SER A 521 38.22 -7.12 -6.67
C SER A 521 36.74 -7.03 -7.11
N GLN A 522 35.96 -6.13 -6.51
CA GLN A 522 34.54 -5.92 -6.82
C GLN A 522 34.29 -4.77 -7.80
N ASN A 523 35.36 -4.15 -8.31
CA ASN A 523 35.30 -3.21 -9.43
C ASN A 523 35.03 -3.99 -10.74
N SER A 524 33.82 -4.53 -10.83
CA SER A 524 33.29 -5.22 -12.01
C SER A 524 32.35 -4.29 -12.76
N SER A 525 32.13 -4.51 -14.06
CA SER A 525 31.20 -3.72 -14.88
C SER A 525 29.74 -3.74 -14.38
N ASN A 526 29.42 -4.61 -13.41
CA ASN A 526 28.07 -4.80 -12.88
C ASN A 526 27.91 -4.30 -11.43
N THR A 527 28.92 -3.64 -10.84
CA THR A 527 28.84 -3.05 -9.49
C THR A 527 28.76 -1.51 -9.59
N HIS A 528 27.81 -0.89 -8.88
CA HIS A 528 27.61 0.55 -8.84
C HIS A 528 27.65 1.08 -7.40
N LEU A 529 28.33 2.20 -7.16
CA LEU A 529 28.29 2.89 -5.86
C LEU A 529 27.22 3.98 -5.87
N ARG A 530 26.42 4.05 -4.80
CA ARG A 530 25.37 5.05 -4.60
C ARG A 530 25.57 5.77 -3.28
N TYR A 531 25.18 7.05 -3.21
CA TYR A 531 25.32 7.83 -1.98
C TYR A 531 24.26 8.92 -1.79
N THR A 532 24.15 9.38 -0.55
CA THR A 532 23.31 10.52 -0.12
C THR A 532 24.16 11.46 0.74
N LEU A 533 23.73 12.72 0.91
CA LEU A 533 24.47 13.76 1.66
C LEU A 533 23.71 14.29 2.87
N ASP A 534 22.43 13.97 2.96
CA ASP A 534 21.49 14.41 4.00
C ASP A 534 21.29 13.36 5.11
N GLY A 535 21.99 12.23 5.02
CA GLY A 535 21.85 11.09 5.93
C GLY A 535 20.71 10.12 5.59
N SER A 536 20.01 10.31 4.47
CA SER A 536 19.03 9.32 3.98
C SER A 536 19.70 8.03 3.52
N GLU A 537 18.99 6.90 3.55
CA GLU A 537 19.49 5.61 3.06
C GLU A 537 19.78 5.65 1.55
N PRO A 538 20.99 5.26 1.08
CA PRO A 538 21.26 5.18 -0.34
C PRO A 538 20.52 4.01 -0.99
N THR A 539 19.61 4.34 -1.89
CA THR A 539 18.89 3.39 -2.76
C THR A 539 19.55 3.30 -4.13
N PHE A 540 19.08 2.38 -4.99
CA PHE A 540 19.57 2.30 -6.38
C PHE A 540 19.34 3.61 -7.17
N ASP A 541 18.35 4.40 -6.77
CA ASP A 541 18.02 5.70 -7.39
C ASP A 541 18.82 6.87 -6.82
N SER A 542 19.60 6.64 -5.77
CA SER A 542 20.47 7.66 -5.18
C SER A 542 21.63 8.04 -6.11
N TYR A 543 22.34 9.11 -5.75
CA TYR A 543 23.42 9.65 -6.57
C TYR A 543 24.46 8.58 -6.86
N ILE A 544 24.76 8.35 -8.14
CA ILE A 544 25.82 7.43 -8.54
C ILE A 544 27.18 8.07 -8.29
N TYR A 545 28.11 7.28 -7.76
CA TYR A 545 29.51 7.65 -7.64
C TYR A 545 30.35 6.73 -8.53
N ILE A 546 31.22 7.29 -9.36
CA ILE A 546 32.01 6.52 -10.33
C ILE A 546 33.51 6.73 -10.06
N PRO A 547 34.16 5.88 -9.25
CA PRO A 547 35.55 6.07 -8.82
C PRO A 547 36.53 6.05 -10.00
N GLU A 548 36.22 5.28 -11.05
CA GLU A 548 37.09 5.05 -12.21
C GLU A 548 37.34 6.32 -13.05
N PHE A 549 36.52 7.36 -12.90
CA PHE A 549 36.71 8.66 -13.56
C PHE A 549 37.40 9.71 -12.67
N GLY A 550 37.85 9.34 -11.47
CA GLY A 550 38.46 10.27 -10.52
C GLY A 550 37.46 11.24 -9.89
N ASP A 551 36.19 10.85 -9.81
CA ASP A 551 35.13 11.63 -9.18
C ASP A 551 35.48 11.93 -7.71
N THR A 552 35.09 13.12 -7.23
CA THR A 552 35.16 13.51 -5.82
C THR A 552 33.88 14.25 -5.46
N ILE A 553 33.29 13.96 -4.30
CA ILE A 553 32.18 14.71 -3.74
C ILE A 553 32.77 15.94 -3.06
N THR A 554 32.32 17.13 -3.43
CA THR A 554 32.73 18.37 -2.75
C THR A 554 31.66 18.79 -1.75
N LEU A 555 31.94 18.59 -0.46
CA LEU A 555 31.10 19.05 0.63
C LEU A 555 31.37 20.54 0.89
N LEU A 556 30.33 21.37 0.74
CA LEU A 556 30.41 22.81 1.04
C LEU A 556 30.02 23.14 2.49
N TYR A 557 29.40 22.18 3.18
CA TYR A 557 28.88 22.30 4.53
C TYR A 557 29.06 20.96 5.26
N GLY A 558 28.82 20.94 6.58
CA GLY A 558 28.68 19.66 7.29
C GLY A 558 27.57 18.82 6.68
N ALA A 559 27.81 17.53 6.53
CA ALA A 559 26.94 16.59 5.84
C ALA A 559 27.10 15.19 6.42
N THR A 560 26.05 14.39 6.38
CA THR A 560 26.13 12.96 6.65
C THR A 560 26.08 12.23 5.32
N VAL A 561 27.25 11.74 4.90
CA VAL A 561 27.38 10.95 3.68
C VAL A 561 27.07 9.50 4.01
N ARG A 562 26.04 8.93 3.37
CA ARG A 562 25.79 7.49 3.40
C ARG A 562 26.09 6.93 2.03
N ALA A 563 26.74 5.77 1.94
CA ALA A 563 27.08 5.13 0.68
C ALA A 563 26.82 3.62 0.71
N ARG A 564 26.37 3.07 -0.42
CA ARG A 564 26.08 1.64 -0.62
C ARG A 564 26.53 1.17 -2.02
N ALA A 565 27.00 -0.07 -2.13
CA ALA A 565 27.33 -0.71 -3.40
C ALA A 565 26.17 -1.61 -3.87
N PHE A 566 25.95 -1.65 -5.18
CA PHE A 566 24.89 -2.42 -5.84
C PHE A 566 25.50 -3.32 -6.93
N SER A 567 25.41 -4.65 -6.85
CA SER A 567 25.91 -5.57 -7.89
C SER A 567 24.79 -6.38 -8.57
N GLY A 568 24.73 -6.41 -9.90
CA GLY A 568 23.65 -7.09 -10.64
C GLY A 568 23.95 -8.55 -11.04
N ASN A 569 22.91 -9.40 -11.00
CA ASN A 569 22.86 -10.73 -11.65
C ASN A 569 21.63 -10.80 -12.59
N SER A 570 21.82 -11.32 -13.82
CA SER A 570 20.77 -11.50 -14.84
C SER A 570 19.68 -12.54 -14.51
N PHE A 571 19.79 -13.31 -13.42
CA PHE A 571 18.84 -14.39 -13.08
C PHE A 571 17.74 -14.00 -12.08
N ALA A 572 17.93 -12.95 -11.28
CA ALA A 572 17.02 -12.63 -10.18
C ALA A 572 16.23 -11.33 -10.38
N ASP A 573 16.47 -10.60 -11.48
CA ASP A 573 15.98 -9.22 -11.69
C ASP A 573 16.30 -8.28 -10.50
N ARG A 574 17.32 -8.61 -9.70
CA ARG A 574 17.71 -7.93 -8.47
C ARG A 574 19.14 -7.40 -8.56
N PHE A 575 19.37 -6.26 -7.92
CA PHE A 575 20.70 -5.81 -7.54
C PHE A 575 20.98 -6.28 -6.10
N LEU A 576 22.11 -6.93 -5.90
CA LEU A 576 22.67 -7.19 -4.58
C LEU A 576 23.19 -5.90 -3.99
N GLU A 577 22.99 -5.71 -2.69
CA GLU A 577 23.35 -4.49 -1.99
C GLU A 577 24.38 -4.80 -0.91
N SER A 578 25.27 -3.86 -0.65
CA SER A 578 26.18 -3.95 0.48
C SER A 578 25.61 -3.25 1.72
N ASP A 579 26.24 -3.50 2.88
CA ASP A 579 26.04 -2.65 4.05
C ASP A 579 26.32 -1.17 3.73
N VAL A 580 25.65 -0.29 4.48
CA VAL A 580 25.74 1.16 4.28
C VAL A 580 26.88 1.72 5.09
N THR A 581 27.83 2.36 4.42
CA THR A 581 28.86 3.15 5.09
C THR A 581 28.32 4.53 5.36
N THR A 582 28.24 4.91 6.65
CA THR A 582 27.76 6.21 7.09
C THR A 582 28.90 7.01 7.71
N ILE A 583 29.15 8.21 7.19
CA ILE A 583 30.16 9.14 7.71
C ILE A 583 29.55 10.54 7.90
N THR A 584 29.70 11.10 9.10
CA THR A 584 29.29 12.47 9.40
C THR A 584 30.49 13.41 9.40
N TYR A 585 30.41 14.47 8.60
CA TYR A 585 31.36 15.56 8.56
C TYR A 585 30.77 16.80 9.25
N LEU A 586 31.48 17.31 10.25
CA LEU A 586 31.14 18.56 10.92
C LEU A 586 32.00 19.69 10.34
N SER A 587 31.45 20.89 10.21
CA SER A 587 32.27 22.04 9.82
C SER A 587 32.89 22.73 11.03
N THR A 588 34.17 23.08 10.92
CA THR A 588 34.90 23.95 11.86
C THR A 588 34.79 25.44 11.52
N THR A 589 34.16 25.81 10.41
CA THR A 589 34.07 27.20 9.95
C THR A 589 33.09 27.99 10.84
N PRO A 590 33.50 29.10 11.49
CA PRO A 590 32.62 29.88 12.37
C PRO A 590 31.53 30.61 11.59
N LYS A 591 30.33 30.80 12.17
CA LYS A 591 29.19 31.51 11.54
C LYS A 591 29.09 32.97 11.97
N VAL A 592 28.82 33.86 11.02
CA VAL A 592 28.52 35.27 11.33
C VAL A 592 27.20 35.35 12.09
N ALA A 593 27.17 36.08 13.20
CA ALA A 593 25.99 36.30 14.00
C ALA A 593 24.92 37.06 13.20
N THR A 594 23.66 36.64 13.36
CA THR A 594 22.50 37.25 12.70
C THR A 594 22.45 38.75 12.96
N PRO A 595 22.36 39.60 11.92
CA PRO A 595 22.20 41.03 12.10
C PRO A 595 20.99 41.39 12.96
N GLN A 596 21.01 42.57 13.56
CA GLN A 596 19.91 43.14 14.33
C GLN A 596 19.53 44.47 13.70
N ILE A 597 18.25 44.64 13.37
CA ILE A 597 17.69 45.84 12.74
C ILE A 597 17.01 46.67 13.82
N SER A 598 17.29 47.97 13.88
CA SER A 598 16.70 48.88 14.86
C SER A 598 16.34 50.24 14.24
N PRO A 599 15.07 50.70 14.36
CA PRO A 599 13.95 50.00 14.99
C PRO A 599 13.53 48.74 14.22
N ASN A 600 13.04 47.71 14.93
CA ASN A 600 12.64 46.43 14.31
C ASN A 600 11.29 46.51 13.57
N GLY A 601 10.54 47.60 13.70
CA GLY A 601 9.22 47.77 13.10
C GLY A 601 8.50 49.03 13.61
N GLY A 602 7.46 49.46 12.90
CA GLY A 602 6.57 50.56 13.31
C GLY A 602 6.43 51.70 12.30
N THR A 603 5.67 52.72 12.69
CA THR A 603 5.43 53.93 11.87
C THR A 603 6.33 55.08 12.30
N PHE A 604 7.08 55.64 11.36
CA PHE A 604 8.06 56.70 11.61
C PHE A 604 7.91 57.86 10.64
N ASN A 605 8.40 59.04 11.03
CA ASN A 605 8.43 60.19 10.13
C ASN A 605 9.62 60.08 9.17
N GLN A 606 9.45 60.61 7.96
CA GLN A 606 10.51 60.76 6.97
C GLN A 606 11.75 61.42 7.60
N GLY A 607 12.91 60.79 7.41
CA GLY A 607 14.19 61.18 8.05
C GLY A 607 14.56 60.37 9.29
N THR A 608 13.74 59.40 9.72
CA THR A 608 14.11 58.45 10.77
C THR A 608 15.17 57.48 10.24
N GLY A 609 16.33 57.41 10.92
CA GLY A 609 17.44 56.54 10.55
C GLY A 609 17.26 55.11 11.09
N ILE A 610 17.40 54.12 10.20
CA ILE A 610 17.36 52.69 10.54
C ILE A 610 18.78 52.17 10.60
N THR A 611 19.13 51.51 11.70
CA THR A 611 20.47 50.98 11.94
C THR A 611 20.47 49.46 11.90
N ILE A 612 21.55 48.89 11.37
CA ILE A 612 21.77 47.43 11.34
C ILE A 612 23.12 47.14 11.98
N ASN A 613 23.19 46.20 12.91
CA ASN A 613 24.45 45.77 13.51
C ASN A 613 24.56 44.25 13.56
N THR A 614 25.77 43.73 13.71
CA THR A 614 26.03 42.30 14.01
C THR A 614 27.10 42.24 15.09
N SER A 615 27.02 41.23 15.95
CA SER A 615 28.00 41.03 17.02
C SER A 615 29.31 40.39 16.52
N THR A 616 29.39 39.92 15.27
CA THR A 616 30.63 39.41 14.67
C THR A 616 31.54 40.55 14.20
N PRO A 617 32.70 40.78 14.83
CA PRO A 617 33.58 41.89 14.46
C PRO A 617 34.14 41.74 13.05
N GLY A 618 34.06 42.80 12.25
CA GLY A 618 34.59 42.84 10.88
C GLY A 618 33.73 42.12 9.84
N ALA A 619 32.49 41.74 10.17
CA ALA A 619 31.54 41.22 9.18
C ALA A 619 30.89 42.37 8.38
N THR A 620 30.80 42.18 7.07
CA THR A 620 30.05 43.02 6.14
C THR A 620 28.58 42.66 6.20
N ILE A 621 27.68 43.63 6.34
CA ILE A 621 26.23 43.37 6.33
C ILE A 621 25.66 43.85 4.99
N ARG A 622 24.78 43.06 4.38
CA ARG A 622 23.97 43.48 3.24
C ARG A 622 22.49 43.39 3.57
N TYR A 623 21.68 44.25 2.98
CA TYR A 623 20.24 44.33 3.24
C TYR A 623 19.42 44.57 1.98
N ARG A 624 18.13 44.23 2.04
CA ARG A 624 17.10 44.58 1.06
C ARG A 624 15.88 45.14 1.78
N THR A 625 15.01 45.83 1.06
CA THR A 625 13.82 46.51 1.61
C THR A 625 12.50 45.97 1.03
N ASP A 626 12.56 44.85 0.33
CA ASP A 626 11.47 44.20 -0.42
C ASP A 626 11.08 42.82 0.14
N GLY A 627 11.41 42.54 1.41
CA GLY A 627 11.05 41.28 2.09
C GLY A 627 11.92 40.08 1.72
N ARG A 628 12.84 40.20 0.77
CA ARG A 628 13.69 39.08 0.32
C ARG A 628 15.08 39.13 0.96
N ALA A 629 15.59 37.98 1.38
CA ALA A 629 16.95 37.88 1.92
C ALA A 629 18.04 38.09 0.84
N PRO A 630 19.14 38.81 1.15
CA PRO A 630 20.32 38.86 0.29
C PRO A 630 20.87 37.48 -0.10
N SER A 631 21.11 37.25 -1.39
CA SER A 631 21.57 35.97 -1.98
C SER A 631 22.67 36.18 -3.03
N PHE A 632 23.24 35.10 -3.59
CA PHE A 632 24.27 35.21 -4.63
C PHE A 632 23.75 35.90 -5.90
N PHE A 633 22.58 35.47 -6.38
CA PHE A 633 21.93 36.07 -7.55
C PHE A 633 21.40 37.47 -7.29
N TYR A 634 21.11 37.79 -6.03
CA TYR A 634 20.61 39.10 -5.63
C TYR A 634 21.28 39.59 -4.33
N PRO A 635 22.48 40.18 -4.43
CA PRO A 635 23.37 40.42 -3.30
C PRO A 635 22.87 41.41 -2.24
N GLY A 636 21.81 42.18 -2.51
CA GLY A 636 21.38 43.27 -1.65
C GLY A 636 22.37 44.43 -1.58
N THR A 637 22.00 45.50 -0.87
CA THR A 637 22.80 46.71 -0.67
C THR A 637 23.70 46.54 0.54
N GLU A 638 24.96 46.94 0.46
CA GLU A 638 25.88 46.90 1.60
C GLU A 638 25.53 47.99 2.63
N TYR A 639 25.49 47.61 3.91
CA TYR A 639 25.19 48.53 5.00
C TYR A 639 26.47 49.28 5.42
N THR A 640 26.54 50.57 5.10
CA THR A 640 27.69 51.44 5.40
C THR A 640 27.37 52.55 6.40
N GLY A 641 26.12 52.64 6.87
CA GLY A 641 25.63 53.66 7.80
C GLY A 641 24.10 53.66 7.92
N PRO A 642 23.51 54.50 8.79
CA PRO A 642 22.06 54.54 8.99
C PRO A 642 21.28 54.74 7.68
N ILE A 643 20.29 53.88 7.44
CA ILE A 643 19.44 53.87 6.26
C ILE A 643 18.33 54.91 6.44
N THR A 644 18.10 55.77 5.45
CA THR A 644 16.95 56.68 5.42
C THR A 644 16.07 56.29 4.24
N LEU A 645 14.80 56.04 4.50
CA LEU A 645 13.84 55.57 3.50
C LEU A 645 12.85 56.71 3.13
N PRO A 646 12.41 56.79 1.85
CA PRO A 646 11.33 57.70 1.47
C PRO A 646 9.99 57.26 2.07
N PRO A 647 8.92 58.08 1.98
CA PRO A 647 7.60 57.69 2.45
C PRO A 647 7.09 56.44 1.74
N GLY A 648 6.65 55.44 2.51
CA GLY A 648 6.29 54.12 2.01
C GLY A 648 6.41 53.06 3.09
N THR A 649 6.00 51.84 2.75
CA THR A 649 6.08 50.67 3.62
C THR A 649 7.19 49.74 3.12
N TYR A 650 8.01 49.24 4.05
CA TYR A 650 9.21 48.46 3.75
C TYR A 650 9.31 47.24 4.66
N GLU A 651 9.79 46.14 4.08
CA GLU A 651 10.18 44.93 4.79
C GLU A 651 11.70 44.76 4.65
N ILE A 652 12.43 45.08 5.72
CA ILE A 652 13.89 45.10 5.66
C ILE A 652 14.43 43.74 6.06
N VAL A 653 15.24 43.15 5.18
CA VAL A 653 15.91 41.86 5.45
C VAL A 653 17.41 42.04 5.31
N ALA A 654 18.17 41.67 6.35
CA ALA A 654 19.62 41.85 6.41
C ALA A 654 20.37 40.54 6.64
N ARG A 655 21.59 40.43 6.11
CA ARG A 655 22.46 39.26 6.27
C ARG A 655 23.93 39.69 6.38
N GLY A 656 24.66 39.07 7.30
CA GLY A 656 26.09 39.30 7.55
C GLY A 656 26.98 38.32 6.78
N TYR A 657 28.15 38.80 6.36
CA TYR A 657 29.16 38.11 5.54
C TYR A 657 30.55 38.41 6.08
N LYS A 658 31.43 37.42 6.13
CA LYS A 658 32.84 37.63 6.50
C LYS A 658 33.68 36.53 5.88
N ASP A 659 34.82 36.89 5.30
CA ASP A 659 35.75 35.91 4.72
C ASP A 659 36.23 34.95 5.82
N GLY A 660 36.18 33.65 5.51
CA GLY A 660 36.48 32.58 6.47
C GLY A 660 35.37 32.28 7.48
N TYR A 661 34.16 32.82 7.30
CA TYR A 661 32.99 32.54 8.13
C TYR A 661 31.79 32.15 7.27
N TYR A 662 30.85 31.39 7.83
CA TYR A 662 29.52 31.24 7.24
C TYR A 662 28.77 32.57 7.25
N LYS A 663 28.02 32.86 6.18
CA LYS A 663 27.03 33.95 6.19
C LYS A 663 26.02 33.73 7.31
N SER A 664 25.52 34.80 7.89
CA SER A 664 24.53 34.72 8.96
C SER A 664 23.18 34.19 8.47
N ASP A 665 22.31 33.82 9.40
CA ASP A 665 20.88 33.75 9.09
C ASP A 665 20.36 35.14 8.68
N ALA A 666 19.25 35.16 7.95
CA ALA A 666 18.62 36.43 7.59
C ALA A 666 17.90 37.02 8.80
N ALA A 667 18.13 38.31 9.05
CA ALA A 667 17.39 39.11 10.02
C ALA A 667 16.24 39.80 9.30
N TYR A 668 15.03 39.65 9.81
CA TYR A 668 13.83 40.30 9.27
C TYR A 668 13.37 41.37 10.26
N ALA A 669 13.13 42.57 9.76
CA ALA A 669 12.35 43.57 10.47
C ALA A 669 10.86 43.29 10.27
N ASP A 670 10.05 43.57 11.29
CA ASP A 670 8.62 43.80 11.15
C ASP A 670 8.36 45.01 10.22
N GLU A 671 7.11 45.17 9.79
CA GLU A 671 6.74 46.23 8.85
C GLU A 671 7.19 47.64 9.32
N ILE A 672 7.96 48.33 8.48
CA ILE A 672 8.39 49.71 8.71
C ILE A 672 7.63 50.62 7.76
N THR A 673 6.80 51.51 8.31
CA THR A 673 6.07 52.52 7.54
C THR A 673 6.67 53.90 7.76
N ILE A 674 7.11 54.56 6.68
CA ILE A 674 7.60 55.94 6.71
C ILE A 674 6.50 56.89 6.22
N THR A 675 6.15 57.87 7.05
CA THR A 675 5.13 58.88 6.77
C THR A 675 5.75 60.22 6.38
N PRO A 676 5.16 60.95 5.41
CA PRO A 676 5.67 62.25 4.99
C PRO A 676 5.33 63.36 5.99
N VAL A 677 6.23 64.35 6.13
CA VAL A 677 5.99 65.54 6.98
C VAL A 677 5.41 66.68 6.13
N THR A 678 4.28 67.27 6.56
CA THR A 678 3.62 68.41 5.87
C THR A 678 4.16 69.75 6.37
N LEU A 679 4.51 70.65 5.44
CA LEU A 679 5.05 71.98 5.75
C LEU A 679 3.98 72.95 6.32
N PRO A 680 4.33 73.90 7.21
CA PRO A 680 3.41 74.96 7.65
C PRO A 680 3.02 75.91 6.51
N SER A 681 1.85 76.53 6.60
CA SER A 681 1.27 77.37 5.54
C SER A 681 1.90 78.77 5.43
N PRO A 682 1.98 79.39 4.23
CA PRO A 682 2.50 80.76 4.07
C PRO A 682 1.53 81.82 4.63
N THR A 683 2.03 83.03 4.87
CA THR A 683 1.21 84.19 5.27
C THR A 683 1.05 85.17 4.10
N ILE A 684 -0.14 85.79 3.93
CA ILE A 684 -0.42 86.81 2.89
C ILE A 684 -0.84 88.13 3.56
N TYR A 685 -0.24 89.25 3.15
CA TYR A 685 -0.57 90.59 3.66
C TYR A 685 -0.69 91.62 2.53
N PRO A 686 -1.71 92.51 2.50
CA PRO A 686 -2.83 92.58 3.43
C PRO A 686 -3.76 91.36 3.33
N ASN A 687 -4.60 91.15 4.33
CA ASN A 687 -5.41 89.93 4.51
C ASN A 687 -6.64 89.86 3.56
N GLY A 688 -6.59 90.52 2.39
CA GLY A 688 -7.71 90.77 1.49
C GLY A 688 -8.53 92.03 1.87
N GLY A 689 -9.51 92.39 1.03
CA GLY A 689 -10.39 93.56 1.26
C GLY A 689 -10.77 94.32 -0.01
N THR A 690 -11.47 95.45 0.14
CA THR A 690 -11.91 96.32 -0.96
C THR A 690 -11.03 97.56 -1.07
N PHE A 691 -10.53 97.84 -2.26
CA PHE A 691 -9.61 98.92 -2.58
C PHE A 691 -10.14 99.71 -3.78
N ALA A 692 -9.89 101.03 -3.82
CA ALA A 692 -10.24 101.87 -4.95
C ALA A 692 -9.03 102.00 -5.87
N GLY A 693 -9.17 101.70 -7.16
CA GLY A 693 -8.06 101.79 -8.13
C GLY A 693 -7.11 100.59 -8.15
N GLU A 694 -6.28 100.37 -7.12
CA GLU A 694 -5.28 99.28 -7.06
C GLU A 694 -4.89 98.83 -5.62
N ALA A 695 -4.21 97.67 -5.45
CA ALA A 695 -3.71 97.12 -4.19
C ALA A 695 -2.38 96.34 -4.33
N THR A 696 -1.47 96.36 -3.33
CA THR A 696 -0.17 95.64 -3.36
C THR A 696 -0.07 94.55 -2.28
N VAL A 697 0.42 93.34 -2.63
CA VAL A 697 0.37 92.11 -1.82
C VAL A 697 1.76 91.50 -1.56
N TYR A 698 2.02 91.09 -0.31
CA TYR A 698 3.23 90.42 0.20
C TYR A 698 2.93 88.99 0.68
N ILE A 699 3.87 88.05 0.50
CA ILE A 699 3.73 86.64 0.93
C ILE A 699 4.99 86.20 1.71
N GLY A 700 4.83 85.58 2.89
CA GLY A 700 5.94 85.18 3.77
C GLY A 700 5.89 83.73 4.26
N SER A 701 7.05 83.16 4.59
CA SER A 701 7.22 81.81 5.16
C SER A 701 8.21 81.85 6.34
N THR A 702 7.98 81.01 7.35
CA THR A 702 8.94 80.78 8.46
C THR A 702 9.87 79.59 8.22
N VAL A 703 9.68 78.83 7.13
CA VAL A 703 10.49 77.65 6.80
C VAL A 703 11.72 78.09 6.01
N LEU A 704 12.89 77.97 6.64
CA LEU A 704 14.18 78.33 6.05
C LEU A 704 14.47 77.45 4.82
N GLY A 705 14.78 78.07 3.68
CA GLY A 705 15.11 77.39 2.42
C GLY A 705 13.92 76.96 1.56
N ALA A 706 12.68 77.16 2.00
CA ALA A 706 11.49 76.76 1.26
C ALA A 706 11.07 77.77 0.17
N GLN A 707 10.59 77.26 -0.96
CA GLN A 707 10.07 78.02 -2.10
C GLN A 707 8.59 78.35 -1.92
N ILE A 708 8.20 79.62 -2.09
CA ILE A 708 6.79 80.04 -2.06
C ILE A 708 6.27 80.18 -3.49
N ARG A 709 5.19 79.48 -3.82
CA ARG A 709 4.53 79.48 -5.14
C ARG A 709 3.16 80.13 -5.03
N TYR A 710 2.76 80.93 -6.02
CA TYR A 710 1.48 81.64 -5.97
C TYR A 710 0.74 81.66 -7.32
N THR A 711 -0.56 81.97 -7.27
CA THR A 711 -1.43 82.15 -8.45
C THR A 711 -2.40 83.31 -8.22
N LEU A 712 -2.78 83.96 -9.32
CA LEU A 712 -3.72 85.11 -9.34
C LEU A 712 -4.96 84.84 -10.20
N ASP A 713 -5.05 83.67 -10.82
CA ASP A 713 -6.15 83.23 -11.70
C ASP A 713 -7.15 82.34 -10.96
N GLY A 714 -6.97 82.17 -9.64
CA GLY A 714 -7.79 81.30 -8.79
C GLY A 714 -7.41 79.82 -8.82
N SER A 715 -6.48 79.39 -9.68
CA SER A 715 -5.96 78.03 -9.70
C SER A 715 -5.13 77.73 -8.43
N ASN A 716 -4.98 76.47 -8.06
CA ASN A 716 -4.17 76.11 -6.89
C ASN A 716 -2.67 76.14 -7.25
N PRO A 717 -1.80 76.78 -6.44
CA PRO A 717 -0.37 76.83 -6.74
C PRO A 717 0.27 75.42 -6.73
N THR A 718 1.02 75.12 -7.78
CA THR A 718 1.84 73.92 -7.96
C THR A 718 3.33 74.27 -7.82
N SER A 719 4.22 73.27 -7.83
CA SER A 719 5.67 73.49 -7.85
C SER A 719 6.16 74.22 -9.12
N SER A 720 5.35 74.20 -10.19
CA SER A 720 5.60 74.90 -11.45
C SER A 720 4.97 76.30 -11.52
N SER A 721 4.10 76.67 -10.58
CA SER A 721 3.53 78.03 -10.51
C SER A 721 4.63 79.10 -10.30
N PRO A 722 4.35 80.38 -10.58
CA PRO A 722 5.31 81.46 -10.33
C PRO A 722 5.90 81.44 -8.92
N LEU A 723 7.23 81.60 -8.85
CA LEU A 723 7.96 81.76 -7.58
C LEU A 723 7.74 83.18 -7.06
N PHE A 724 7.33 83.31 -5.79
CA PHE A 724 7.24 84.60 -5.15
C PHE A 724 8.65 85.09 -4.77
N THR A 725 9.14 86.09 -5.50
CA THR A 725 10.44 86.73 -5.23
C THR A 725 10.32 88.21 -4.88
N GLU A 726 9.20 88.86 -5.25
CA GLU A 726 8.92 90.30 -5.06
C GLU A 726 7.40 90.51 -4.82
N PRO A 727 6.96 91.62 -4.17
CA PRO A 727 5.54 91.92 -3.93
C PRO A 727 4.71 92.09 -5.22
N ILE A 728 3.41 91.77 -5.15
CA ILE A 728 2.48 91.71 -6.30
C ILE A 728 1.54 92.93 -6.32
N ALA A 729 1.46 93.68 -7.42
CA ALA A 729 0.48 94.77 -7.60
C ALA A 729 -0.79 94.28 -8.34
N LEU A 730 -1.96 94.66 -7.83
CA LEU A 730 -3.30 94.27 -8.31
C LEU A 730 -4.10 95.49 -8.73
N THR A 731 -4.42 95.61 -10.02
CA THR A 731 -5.21 96.73 -10.59
C THR A 731 -6.66 96.35 -10.91
N SER A 732 -7.05 95.10 -10.64
CA SER A 732 -8.41 94.57 -10.77
C SER A 732 -8.70 93.59 -9.64
N SER A 733 -9.97 93.40 -9.29
CA SER A 733 -10.37 92.43 -8.27
C SER A 733 -9.82 91.05 -8.60
N THR A 734 -9.11 90.42 -7.67
CA THR A 734 -8.60 89.05 -7.86
C THR A 734 -8.38 88.32 -6.53
N THR A 735 -8.15 87.01 -6.62
CA THR A 735 -7.81 86.14 -5.51
C THR A 735 -6.35 85.69 -5.62
N VAL A 736 -5.57 85.95 -4.57
CA VAL A 736 -4.20 85.47 -4.43
C VAL A 736 -4.22 84.16 -3.66
N LYS A 737 -3.68 83.09 -4.26
CA LYS A 737 -3.43 81.81 -3.58
C LYS A 737 -1.93 81.55 -3.47
N ALA A 738 -1.47 81.00 -2.35
CA ALA A 738 -0.05 80.71 -2.10
C ALA A 738 0.19 79.36 -1.41
N ARG A 739 1.30 78.70 -1.74
CA ARG A 739 1.72 77.39 -1.20
C ARG A 739 3.24 77.31 -1.05
N ILE A 740 3.74 76.56 -0.06
CA ILE A 740 5.18 76.38 0.19
C ILE A 740 5.63 74.99 -0.29
N TYR A 741 6.79 74.93 -0.93
CA TYR A 741 7.49 73.73 -1.38
C TYR A 741 8.91 73.68 -0.81
N LEU A 742 9.33 72.51 -0.33
CA LEU A 742 10.71 72.21 0.05
C LEU A 742 10.99 70.76 -0.35
N ASP A 743 12.14 70.52 -0.97
CA ASP A 743 12.50 69.18 -1.45
C ASP A 743 12.51 68.18 -0.28
N GLY A 744 11.88 67.02 -0.50
CA GLY A 744 11.76 65.98 0.50
C GLY A 744 10.66 66.18 1.55
N TYR A 745 9.76 67.17 1.40
CA TYR A 745 8.62 67.37 2.30
C TYR A 745 7.30 67.43 1.52
N SER A 746 6.18 67.10 2.19
CA SER A 746 4.86 67.33 1.61
C SER A 746 4.56 68.85 1.57
N PRO A 747 4.10 69.40 0.43
CA PRO A 747 3.88 70.83 0.29
C PRO A 747 2.78 71.33 1.25
N SER A 748 2.90 72.56 1.74
CA SER A 748 1.99 73.09 2.76
C SER A 748 0.54 73.21 2.28
N ASN A 749 -0.40 73.47 3.19
CA ASN A 749 -1.76 73.83 2.78
C ASN A 749 -1.78 75.16 2.01
N ILE A 750 -2.73 75.30 1.08
CA ILE A 750 -2.88 76.51 0.25
C ILE A 750 -3.58 77.61 1.05
N VAL A 751 -3.00 78.80 1.07
CA VAL A 751 -3.62 79.99 1.67
C VAL A 751 -4.22 80.85 0.57
N THR A 752 -5.48 81.27 0.74
CA THR A 752 -6.26 82.02 -0.24
C THR A 752 -6.75 83.36 0.35
N LYS A 753 -6.57 84.47 -0.38
CA LYS A 753 -7.08 85.80 -0.01
C LYS A 753 -7.66 86.55 -1.20
N SER A 754 -8.79 87.23 -1.00
CA SER A 754 -9.51 87.95 -2.06
C SER A 754 -9.39 89.46 -1.91
N PHE A 755 -9.13 90.13 -3.03
CA PHE A 755 -8.98 91.58 -3.15
C PHE A 755 -10.02 92.09 -4.14
N THR A 756 -10.81 93.09 -3.76
CA THR A 756 -11.85 93.70 -4.61
C THR A 756 -11.42 95.11 -4.99
N ILE A 757 -11.31 95.41 -6.29
CA ILE A 757 -11.01 96.73 -6.84
C ILE A 757 -12.28 97.31 -7.47
N ILE A 758 -12.78 98.47 -7.01
CA ILE A 758 -14.07 99.03 -7.49
C ILE A 758 -13.90 99.94 -8.74
N GLY A 759 -14.61 99.57 -9.82
CA GLY A 759 -14.93 100.34 -11.06
C GLY A 759 -16.43 100.19 -11.43
N GLN A 760 -16.85 100.36 -12.69
CA GLN A 760 -18.25 100.27 -13.24
C GLN A 760 -19.23 99.29 -12.51
N VAL A 761 -20.54 99.63 -12.41
CA VAL A 761 -21.58 98.81 -11.72
C VAL A 761 -21.60 97.38 -12.27
N ALA A 762 -21.60 96.39 -11.37
CA ALA A 762 -21.53 94.98 -11.73
C ALA A 762 -22.83 94.48 -12.38
N ALA A 763 -22.70 93.70 -13.46
CA ALA A 763 -23.83 93.04 -14.11
C ALA A 763 -24.56 92.10 -13.11
N PRO A 764 -25.89 91.93 -13.23
CA PRO A 764 -26.60 90.93 -12.43
C PRO A 764 -26.06 89.53 -12.67
N THR A 765 -25.99 88.72 -11.61
CA THR A 765 -25.72 87.30 -11.67
C THR A 765 -27.02 86.51 -11.46
N PHE A 766 -27.13 85.36 -12.11
CA PHE A 766 -28.22 84.40 -11.91
C PHE A 766 -27.77 83.32 -10.92
N SER A 767 -28.67 82.77 -10.12
CA SER A 767 -28.38 81.56 -9.35
C SER A 767 -29.55 80.58 -9.45
N PRO A 768 -29.35 79.39 -10.06
CA PRO A 768 -28.10 78.97 -10.71
C PRO A 768 -27.73 79.83 -11.93
N ASN A 769 -26.44 79.88 -12.30
CA ASN A 769 -25.92 80.83 -13.31
C ASN A 769 -26.46 80.58 -14.73
N SER A 770 -26.59 79.31 -15.11
CA SER A 770 -27.21 78.75 -16.32
C SER A 770 -27.06 77.23 -16.22
N GLY A 771 -27.67 76.48 -17.13
CA GLY A 771 -27.35 75.06 -17.29
C GLY A 771 -28.49 74.12 -16.93
N THR A 772 -28.12 72.84 -16.85
CA THR A 772 -29.07 71.73 -16.89
C THR A 772 -29.19 71.05 -15.52
N THR A 773 -30.40 70.83 -15.01
CA THR A 773 -30.60 70.17 -13.70
C THR A 773 -31.45 68.91 -13.83
N ALA A 774 -31.13 67.82 -13.13
CA ALA A 774 -31.95 66.61 -13.12
C ALA A 774 -32.93 66.63 -11.93
N ASN A 775 -33.99 67.43 -12.08
CA ASN A 775 -35.04 67.66 -11.08
C ASN A 775 -36.27 68.24 -11.79
N ASP A 776 -37.49 67.81 -11.52
CA ASP A 776 -38.70 68.17 -12.30
C ASP A 776 -39.08 69.68 -12.31
N SER A 777 -38.37 70.54 -11.56
CA SER A 777 -38.50 72.01 -11.58
C SER A 777 -37.21 72.71 -11.11
N LEU A 778 -36.99 73.97 -11.54
CA LEU A 778 -35.80 74.76 -11.19
C LEU A 778 -36.14 76.18 -10.71
N GLN A 779 -35.73 76.54 -9.50
CA GLN A 779 -35.87 77.90 -8.94
C GLN A 779 -34.65 78.79 -9.29
N VAL A 780 -34.90 80.00 -9.79
CA VAL A 780 -33.89 80.98 -10.21
C VAL A 780 -33.99 82.26 -9.37
N THR A 781 -32.83 82.74 -8.92
CA THR A 781 -32.65 84.00 -8.18
C THR A 781 -31.69 84.93 -8.93
N LEU A 782 -31.87 86.23 -8.77
CA LEU A 782 -30.98 87.25 -9.35
C LEU A 782 -30.31 88.06 -8.24
N ALA A 783 -29.04 88.41 -8.43
CA ALA A 783 -28.31 89.28 -7.51
C ALA A 783 -27.39 90.23 -8.30
N THR A 784 -26.96 91.34 -7.71
CA THR A 784 -25.90 92.19 -8.26
C THR A 784 -24.94 92.50 -7.13
N ALA A 785 -23.63 92.43 -7.42
CA ALA A 785 -22.60 92.69 -6.42
C ALA A 785 -22.52 94.17 -6.01
N THR A 786 -23.16 95.07 -6.77
CA THR A 786 -23.20 96.49 -6.42
C THR A 786 -24.37 96.78 -5.49
N ALA A 787 -24.09 96.93 -4.19
CA ALA A 787 -25.09 97.24 -3.17
C ALA A 787 -25.87 98.54 -3.48
N GLY A 788 -27.20 98.50 -3.32
CA GLY A 788 -28.10 99.61 -3.63
C GLY A 788 -28.53 99.72 -5.11
N ALA A 789 -27.96 98.90 -6.00
CA ALA A 789 -28.34 98.89 -7.42
C ALA A 789 -29.67 98.13 -7.63
N THR A 790 -30.53 98.64 -8.51
CA THR A 790 -31.80 98.01 -8.86
C THR A 790 -31.63 97.08 -10.08
N ILE A 791 -32.03 95.81 -9.97
CA ILE A 791 -31.98 94.81 -11.07
C ILE A 791 -33.34 94.73 -11.79
N ARG A 792 -33.34 94.72 -13.12
CA ARG A 792 -34.52 94.50 -13.98
C ARG A 792 -34.32 93.28 -14.90
N TYR A 793 -35.37 92.48 -15.18
CA TYR A 793 -35.24 91.22 -15.94
C TYR A 793 -36.42 90.84 -16.86
N THR A 794 -36.20 89.85 -17.75
CA THR A 794 -37.19 89.18 -18.63
C THR A 794 -36.90 87.67 -18.69
N THR A 795 -37.91 86.81 -18.91
CA THR A 795 -37.75 85.33 -18.95
C THR A 795 -37.94 84.70 -20.33
N ASN A 796 -38.17 85.53 -21.35
CA ASN A 796 -38.43 85.13 -22.73
C ASN A 796 -37.36 85.66 -23.72
N GLY A 797 -36.22 86.15 -23.21
CA GLY A 797 -35.08 86.58 -24.02
C GLY A 797 -35.05 88.06 -24.46
N ALA A 798 -36.02 88.90 -24.09
CA ALA A 798 -36.02 90.33 -24.43
C ALA A 798 -35.05 91.18 -23.58
N GLU A 799 -34.49 92.28 -24.13
CA GLU A 799 -33.50 93.12 -23.42
C GLU A 799 -34.10 93.96 -22.27
N PRO A 800 -33.51 93.97 -21.05
CA PRO A 800 -34.03 94.74 -19.93
C PRO A 800 -33.65 96.23 -19.98
N THR A 801 -34.64 97.10 -19.78
CA THR A 801 -34.48 98.56 -19.62
C THR A 801 -34.77 99.00 -18.18
N SER A 802 -34.57 100.28 -17.85
CA SER A 802 -34.91 100.83 -16.53
C SER A 802 -36.41 100.75 -16.16
N TYR A 803 -37.29 100.46 -17.13
CA TYR A 803 -38.74 100.25 -16.94
C TYR A 803 -39.16 98.77 -16.94
N SER A 804 -38.26 97.82 -17.25
CA SER A 804 -38.56 96.37 -17.23
C SER A 804 -38.90 95.87 -15.82
N THR A 805 -39.43 94.65 -15.68
CA THR A 805 -39.85 94.10 -14.37
C THR A 805 -38.72 94.13 -13.35
N ALA A 806 -38.97 94.74 -12.19
CA ALA A 806 -38.02 94.77 -11.09
C ALA A 806 -37.91 93.38 -10.46
N TYR A 807 -36.67 92.95 -10.18
CA TYR A 807 -36.46 91.76 -9.39
C TYR A 807 -36.79 92.03 -7.91
N THR A 808 -37.80 91.34 -7.38
CA THR A 808 -38.26 91.48 -5.99
C THR A 808 -38.18 90.17 -5.19
N GLY A 809 -37.83 89.04 -5.82
CA GLY A 809 -37.69 87.73 -5.18
C GLY A 809 -37.52 86.57 -6.19
N PRO A 810 -37.19 85.33 -5.72
CA PRO A 810 -36.99 84.14 -6.55
C PRO A 810 -38.19 83.76 -7.45
N PHE A 811 -37.95 83.11 -8.60
CA PHE A 811 -39.00 82.60 -9.51
C PHE A 811 -38.67 81.21 -10.08
N ASN A 812 -39.67 80.40 -10.46
CA ASN A 812 -39.49 79.00 -10.88
C ASN A 812 -39.63 78.79 -12.40
N LEU A 813 -38.89 77.81 -12.93
CA LEU A 813 -38.89 77.31 -14.30
C LEU A 813 -39.23 75.81 -14.31
N GLY A 814 -40.15 75.36 -15.17
CA GLY A 814 -40.54 73.94 -15.30
C GLY A 814 -39.71 73.16 -16.33
N VAL A 815 -39.97 71.85 -16.48
CA VAL A 815 -39.28 70.96 -17.44
C VAL A 815 -39.29 71.56 -18.86
N GLY A 816 -38.10 71.64 -19.47
CA GLY A 816 -37.89 72.26 -20.78
C GLY A 816 -36.85 73.39 -20.75
N GLN A 817 -36.66 74.06 -21.89
CA GLN A 817 -35.60 75.06 -22.07
C GLN A 817 -36.11 76.50 -21.94
N HIS A 818 -35.41 77.33 -21.15
CA HIS A 818 -35.78 78.73 -20.85
C HIS A 818 -34.63 79.71 -21.04
N THR A 819 -34.87 80.97 -21.43
CA THR A 819 -33.85 82.03 -21.58
C THR A 819 -34.20 83.32 -20.82
N VAL A 820 -33.43 83.66 -19.79
CA VAL A 820 -33.67 84.81 -18.90
C VAL A 820 -32.59 85.88 -19.10
N LYS A 821 -32.96 87.17 -19.18
CA LYS A 821 -32.03 88.32 -19.28
C LYS A 821 -32.23 89.32 -18.14
N ALA A 822 -31.16 89.92 -17.61
CA ALA A 822 -31.19 90.86 -16.48
C ALA A 822 -30.14 92.00 -16.57
N ARG A 823 -30.47 93.22 -16.10
CA ARG A 823 -29.55 94.38 -16.07
C ARG A 823 -29.68 95.22 -14.78
N ALA A 824 -28.58 95.77 -14.24
CA ALA A 824 -28.54 96.52 -12.97
C ALA A 824 -28.19 98.02 -13.13
N PHE A 825 -28.81 98.86 -12.30
CA PHE A 825 -28.69 100.32 -12.35
C PHE A 825 -28.45 100.92 -10.94
N LEU A 826 -27.45 101.80 -10.79
CA LEU A 826 -27.16 102.55 -9.56
C LEU A 826 -26.90 104.04 -9.89
N PRO A 827 -27.51 105.01 -9.17
CA PRO A 827 -27.28 106.43 -9.43
C PRO A 827 -25.81 106.84 -9.22
N GLY A 828 -25.20 107.52 -10.19
CA GLY A 828 -23.84 108.08 -10.09
C GLY A 828 -22.69 107.14 -10.50
N ALA A 829 -22.99 105.93 -10.96
CA ALA A 829 -22.04 105.01 -11.58
C ALA A 829 -22.57 104.54 -12.94
N ASP A 830 -21.69 104.15 -13.87
CA ASP A 830 -22.11 103.66 -15.18
C ASP A 830 -22.93 102.36 -15.03
N ALA A 831 -24.10 102.31 -15.67
CA ALA A 831 -25.00 101.14 -15.62
C ALA A 831 -24.28 99.87 -16.10
N SER A 832 -24.68 98.73 -15.55
CA SER A 832 -24.00 97.48 -15.87
C SER A 832 -24.32 96.99 -17.29
N SER A 833 -23.55 96.02 -17.78
CA SER A 833 -23.89 95.25 -18.99
C SER A 833 -25.10 94.32 -18.74
N THR A 834 -25.84 93.93 -19.79
CA THR A 834 -26.92 92.93 -19.68
C THR A 834 -26.33 91.54 -19.45
N ALA A 835 -26.84 90.82 -18.45
CA ALA A 835 -26.56 89.40 -18.21
C ALA A 835 -27.67 88.52 -18.81
N THR A 836 -27.32 87.37 -19.37
CA THR A 836 -28.25 86.39 -19.98
C THR A 836 -27.95 84.98 -19.47
N ALA A 837 -28.98 84.17 -19.18
CA ALA A 837 -28.86 82.78 -18.75
C ALA A 837 -29.88 81.87 -19.45
N VAL A 838 -29.46 80.64 -19.78
CA VAL A 838 -30.29 79.59 -20.41
C VAL A 838 -30.33 78.34 -19.51
N TYR A 839 -31.49 77.71 -19.34
CA TYR A 839 -31.67 76.53 -18.48
C TYR A 839 -32.38 75.37 -19.19
N THR A 840 -32.03 74.13 -18.83
CA THR A 840 -32.67 72.86 -19.26
C THR A 840 -32.89 71.95 -18.03
N VAL A 841 -33.84 71.01 -18.01
CA VAL A 841 -34.25 70.29 -16.78
C VAL A 841 -34.59 68.78 -17.07
N TYR A 842 -34.00 67.77 -16.38
CA TYR A 842 -33.97 66.26 -16.59
C TYR A 842 -34.57 65.41 -15.41
N ASP A 843 -34.65 64.06 -15.56
CA ASP A 843 -35.30 63.04 -14.67
C ASP A 843 -34.31 62.01 -14.06
N THR A 844 -34.54 61.45 -12.85
CA THR A 844 -33.56 60.70 -12.01
C THR A 844 -33.98 59.28 -11.53
N SER A 845 -34.40 58.36 -12.40
CA SER A 845 -34.98 57.05 -11.98
C SER A 845 -34.21 55.74 -12.37
N VAL A 846 -32.87 55.71 -12.58
CA VAL A 846 -32.11 54.50 -13.08
C VAL A 846 -30.73 54.24 -12.39
N THR A 847 -30.28 52.97 -12.21
CA THR A 847 -28.95 52.50 -11.65
C THR A 847 -28.30 51.30 -12.42
N LEU A 848 -26.95 51.14 -12.41
CA LEU A 848 -26.14 50.12 -13.16
C LEU A 848 -25.66 48.88 -12.32
N ALA A 849 -25.44 47.71 -12.94
CA ALA A 849 -24.97 46.44 -12.31
C ALA A 849 -23.44 46.32 -12.15
N THR A 850 -22.91 45.32 -11.41
CA THR A 850 -21.45 45.12 -11.19
C THR A 850 -20.82 44.25 -12.30
N PRO A 851 -19.65 44.62 -12.87
CA PRO A 851 -18.98 43.81 -13.91
C PRO A 851 -18.40 42.47 -13.40
N THR A 852 -18.38 41.46 -14.26
CA THR A 852 -17.73 40.14 -14.06
C THR A 852 -16.42 40.03 -14.86
N ILE A 853 -15.52 39.13 -14.44
CA ILE A 853 -14.23 38.85 -15.09
C ILE A 853 -14.17 37.37 -15.48
N ASP A 854 -13.75 37.06 -16.71
CA ASP A 854 -13.53 35.70 -17.20
C ASP A 854 -12.10 35.56 -17.77
N PRO A 855 -11.27 34.62 -17.26
CA PRO A 855 -11.58 33.68 -16.18
C PRO A 855 -11.61 34.35 -14.78
N PRO A 856 -12.43 33.85 -13.84
CA PRO A 856 -12.61 34.45 -12.51
C PRO A 856 -11.38 34.31 -11.57
N GLY A 857 -10.37 33.53 -11.97
CA GLY A 857 -9.09 33.35 -11.28
C GLY A 857 -8.48 31.97 -11.53
N GLY A 858 -7.18 31.78 -11.25
CA GLY A 858 -6.49 30.49 -11.37
C GLY A 858 -5.03 30.54 -11.82
N ASN A 859 -4.41 29.37 -11.94
CA ASN A 859 -3.06 29.19 -12.50
C ASN A 859 -3.18 28.76 -13.96
N PHE A 860 -2.44 29.40 -14.85
CA PHE A 860 -2.55 29.19 -16.29
C PHE A 860 -1.16 29.01 -16.92
N ASN A 861 -1.04 27.95 -17.72
CA ASN A 861 0.17 27.64 -18.50
C ASN A 861 -0.01 28.18 -19.93
N GLY A 862 0.69 29.28 -20.24
CA GLY A 862 0.57 30.01 -21.49
C GLY A 862 -0.31 31.28 -21.39
N PRO A 863 -0.42 32.05 -22.48
CA PRO A 863 -1.12 33.32 -22.49
C PRO A 863 -2.60 33.19 -22.13
N VAL A 864 -3.08 34.04 -21.21
CA VAL A 864 -4.48 34.06 -20.78
C VAL A 864 -5.21 35.22 -21.42
N THR A 865 -6.34 34.94 -22.06
CA THR A 865 -7.25 35.98 -22.57
C THR A 865 -8.24 36.36 -21.47
N VAL A 866 -8.28 37.64 -21.11
CA VAL A 866 -9.19 38.18 -20.10
C VAL A 866 -10.31 38.97 -20.77
N THR A 867 -11.55 38.74 -20.34
CA THR A 867 -12.74 39.48 -20.77
C THR A 867 -13.52 40.04 -19.57
N PHE A 868 -14.25 41.14 -19.80
CA PHE A 868 -15.14 41.74 -18.82
C PHE A 868 -16.55 41.82 -19.38
N ASP A 869 -17.54 41.51 -18.54
CA ASP A 869 -18.95 41.55 -18.92
C ASP A 869 -19.80 42.23 -17.83
N ILE A 870 -21.02 42.63 -18.16
CA ILE A 870 -21.97 43.24 -17.22
C ILE A 870 -23.42 42.96 -17.66
N ASP A 871 -24.28 42.60 -16.70
CA ASP A 871 -25.69 42.25 -16.94
C ASP A 871 -26.61 43.48 -17.16
N THR A 872 -26.08 44.57 -17.75
CA THR A 872 -26.85 45.77 -18.13
C THR A 872 -26.45 46.22 -19.54
N GLU A 873 -27.42 46.22 -20.48
CA GLU A 873 -27.17 46.36 -21.94
C GLU A 873 -26.57 47.70 -22.40
N ASP A 874 -26.54 48.75 -21.56
CA ASP A 874 -26.12 50.09 -21.98
C ASP A 874 -25.09 50.71 -21.02
N VAL A 875 -23.82 50.30 -21.11
CA VAL A 875 -22.69 50.99 -20.46
C VAL A 875 -21.81 51.67 -21.51
N ASP A 876 -21.30 52.86 -21.20
CA ASP A 876 -20.49 53.64 -22.13
C ASP A 876 -19.01 53.17 -22.17
N PHE A 877 -18.46 52.71 -21.03
CA PHE A 877 -17.08 52.21 -20.93
C PHE A 877 -16.80 51.45 -19.62
N PHE A 878 -15.78 50.57 -19.65
CA PHE A 878 -15.16 49.96 -18.46
C PHE A 878 -13.73 50.45 -18.24
N PHE A 879 -13.33 50.47 -16.97
CA PHE A 879 -11.97 50.76 -16.52
C PHE A 879 -11.44 49.65 -15.61
N TYR A 880 -10.17 49.26 -15.77
CA TYR A 880 -9.56 48.19 -14.99
C TYR A 880 -8.09 48.44 -14.61
N THR A 881 -7.59 47.65 -13.65
CA THR A 881 -6.21 47.60 -13.16
C THR A 881 -5.72 46.14 -13.09
N LEU A 882 -4.41 45.92 -13.03
CA LEU A 882 -3.77 44.58 -12.98
C LEU A 882 -2.92 44.35 -11.71
N ASP A 883 -2.81 45.36 -10.85
CA ASP A 883 -2.00 45.39 -9.63
C ASP A 883 -2.86 45.39 -8.33
N GLY A 884 -4.18 45.22 -8.46
CA GLY A 884 -5.13 45.17 -7.36
C GLY A 884 -5.63 46.54 -6.88
N THR A 885 -5.28 47.64 -7.55
CA THR A 885 -5.79 48.99 -7.22
C THR A 885 -7.21 49.22 -7.75
N ASP A 886 -8.03 50.05 -7.09
CA ASP A 886 -9.42 50.27 -7.52
C ASP A 886 -9.51 51.16 -8.79
N PRO A 887 -10.28 50.79 -9.83
CA PRO A 887 -10.38 51.57 -11.06
C PRO A 887 -11.17 52.88 -10.88
N GLN A 888 -10.56 54.00 -11.26
CA GLN A 888 -11.07 55.38 -11.27
C GLN A 888 -10.85 56.02 -12.66
N SER A 889 -11.55 57.09 -13.01
CA SER A 889 -11.45 57.74 -14.34
C SER A 889 -10.17 58.58 -14.57
N SER A 890 -9.00 58.14 -14.08
CA SER A 890 -7.72 58.87 -14.13
C SER A 890 -6.60 58.08 -14.82
N ALA A 891 -5.54 58.76 -15.24
CA ALA A 891 -4.50 58.30 -16.18
C ALA A 891 -3.67 57.04 -15.82
N SER A 892 -3.86 56.43 -14.65
CA SER A 892 -3.22 55.17 -14.22
C SER A 892 -4.09 53.92 -14.42
N VAL A 893 -5.24 54.06 -15.09
CA VAL A 893 -6.28 53.03 -15.23
C VAL A 893 -6.52 52.73 -16.71
N GLN A 894 -6.54 51.45 -17.08
CA GLN A 894 -6.68 51.04 -18.48
C GLN A 894 -8.15 51.02 -18.90
N SER A 895 -8.47 51.59 -20.07
CA SER A 895 -9.80 51.53 -20.66
C SER A 895 -9.98 50.19 -21.38
N TYR A 896 -11.05 49.46 -21.07
CA TYR A 896 -11.37 48.22 -21.77
C TYR A 896 -11.82 48.51 -23.20
N SER A 897 -11.13 47.93 -24.17
CA SER A 897 -11.43 48.08 -25.60
C SER A 897 -11.76 46.75 -26.30
N GLY A 898 -11.84 45.66 -25.52
CA GLY A 898 -12.06 44.29 -25.96
C GLY A 898 -11.17 43.30 -25.19
N PRO A 899 -11.32 41.99 -25.44
CA PRO A 899 -10.48 40.96 -24.83
C PRO A 899 -8.99 41.29 -24.95
N PHE A 900 -8.22 41.13 -23.86
CA PHE A 900 -6.79 41.40 -23.84
C PHE A 900 -6.02 40.22 -23.25
N GLN A 901 -4.75 40.07 -23.61
CA GLN A 901 -3.92 38.95 -23.15
C GLN A 901 -2.93 39.33 -22.08
N LEU A 902 -2.83 38.48 -21.06
CA LEU A 902 -1.77 38.49 -20.07
C LEU A 902 -0.66 37.53 -20.51
N ASN A 903 0.58 38.03 -20.52
CA ASN A 903 1.76 37.31 -21.00
C ASN A 903 2.92 37.50 -20.01
N GLY A 904 3.64 36.44 -19.68
CA GLY A 904 4.83 36.48 -18.83
C GLY A 904 4.66 35.74 -17.50
N ASP A 905 5.77 35.36 -16.88
CA ASP A 905 5.84 34.61 -15.62
C ASP A 905 5.54 35.51 -14.41
N ASP A 906 4.27 35.88 -14.24
CA ASP A 906 3.83 36.84 -13.23
C ASP A 906 2.44 36.54 -12.66
N THR A 907 2.14 37.17 -11.53
CA THR A 907 0.81 37.14 -10.89
C THR A 907 0.10 38.47 -11.10
N TYR A 908 -1.10 38.42 -11.68
CA TYR A 908 -1.94 39.57 -11.99
C TYR A 908 -3.13 39.67 -11.03
N PHE A 909 -3.35 40.84 -10.46
CA PHE A 909 -4.46 41.15 -9.56
C PHE A 909 -5.43 42.11 -10.28
N ILE A 910 -6.46 41.57 -10.92
CA ILE A 910 -7.36 42.33 -11.79
C ILE A 910 -8.51 42.94 -10.99
N LYS A 911 -8.82 44.23 -11.20
CA LYS A 911 -10.08 44.88 -10.75
C LYS A 911 -10.73 45.70 -11.87
N VAL A 912 -12.07 45.72 -11.98
CA VAL A 912 -12.84 46.40 -13.07
C VAL A 912 -14.12 47.13 -12.60
N ARG A 913 -14.52 48.25 -13.26
CA ARG A 913 -15.75 49.05 -13.01
C ARG A 913 -16.35 49.66 -14.30
N ALA A 914 -17.68 49.86 -14.37
CA ALA A 914 -18.44 50.40 -15.52
C ALA A 914 -19.14 51.76 -15.28
N PHE A 915 -19.44 52.51 -16.36
CA PHE A 915 -19.95 53.90 -16.34
C PHE A 915 -20.99 54.18 -17.47
N LYS A 916 -21.98 55.08 -17.25
CA LYS A 916 -22.96 55.57 -18.26
C LYS A 916 -23.32 57.06 -18.07
N SER A 917 -23.40 57.82 -19.16
CA SER A 917 -23.75 59.24 -19.17
C SER A 917 -25.21 59.50 -18.76
N GLY A 918 -25.42 60.45 -17.84
CA GLY A 918 -26.75 60.78 -17.32
C GLY A 918 -27.29 59.81 -16.26
N VAL A 919 -26.49 58.83 -15.83
CA VAL A 919 -26.81 57.80 -14.80
C VAL A 919 -25.60 57.63 -13.84
N GLY A 920 -25.77 57.08 -12.63
CA GLY A 920 -24.67 56.84 -11.67
C GLY A 920 -23.80 55.59 -11.95
N ASN A 921 -22.60 55.50 -11.34
CA ASN A 921 -21.55 54.45 -11.58
C ASN A 921 -21.88 53.05 -10.99
N SER A 922 -21.19 51.99 -11.46
CA SER A 922 -21.31 50.61 -10.94
C SER A 922 -20.42 50.22 -9.73
N GLY A 923 -20.63 49.02 -9.18
CA GLY A 923 -19.70 48.30 -8.28
C GLY A 923 -18.41 47.78 -8.95
N ILE A 924 -17.52 47.10 -8.21
CA ILE A 924 -16.19 46.59 -8.67
C ILE A 924 -16.17 45.06 -8.74
N GLY A 925 -15.70 44.48 -9.85
CA GLY A 925 -15.34 43.06 -9.98
C GLY A 925 -13.83 42.82 -9.79
N SER A 926 -13.42 41.62 -9.34
CA SER A 926 -12.00 41.28 -9.04
C SER A 926 -11.62 39.81 -9.31
N ALA A 927 -10.38 39.56 -9.75
CA ALA A 927 -9.81 38.21 -10.02
C ALA A 927 -8.27 38.17 -9.82
N THR A 928 -7.71 37.02 -9.45
CA THR A 928 -6.25 36.79 -9.36
C THR A 928 -5.83 35.68 -10.32
N LEU A 929 -4.87 35.96 -11.21
CA LEU A 929 -4.37 35.01 -12.20
C LEU A 929 -2.85 34.87 -12.10
N VAL A 930 -2.35 33.64 -12.05
CA VAL A 930 -0.92 33.34 -12.14
C VAL A 930 -0.65 32.78 -13.54
N VAL A 931 0.21 33.42 -14.32
CA VAL A 931 0.54 33.02 -15.69
C VAL A 931 1.99 32.55 -15.74
N VAL A 932 2.24 31.39 -16.35
CA VAL A 932 3.59 30.85 -16.59
C VAL A 932 3.73 30.50 -18.08
N ASN A 933 4.76 31.03 -18.75
CA ASN A 933 5.01 30.83 -20.18
C ASN A 933 6.18 29.84 -20.40
N PRO A 934 5.92 28.58 -20.83
CA PRO A 934 6.98 27.65 -21.17
C PRO A 934 7.81 28.17 -22.35
N ILE A 935 9.14 27.99 -22.27
CA ILE A 935 10.13 28.58 -23.19
C ILE A 935 10.30 27.69 -24.44
N ASN A 936 9.90 26.41 -24.38
CA ASN A 936 10.12 25.39 -25.43
C ASN A 936 8.87 24.52 -25.68
N GLY A 937 8.83 23.80 -26.81
CA GLY A 937 7.73 22.88 -27.20
C GLY A 937 7.58 21.62 -26.31
N PRO A 938 6.65 20.71 -26.61
CA PRO A 938 6.45 19.49 -25.82
C PRO A 938 7.65 18.56 -25.82
N ILE A 939 7.95 18.01 -24.65
CA ILE A 939 8.96 16.95 -24.50
C ILE A 939 8.45 15.69 -25.20
N GLN A 940 9.36 14.91 -25.76
CA GLN A 940 9.00 13.65 -26.40
C GLN A 940 8.53 12.61 -25.36
N THR A 941 7.47 11.88 -25.70
CA THR A 941 6.87 10.81 -24.90
C THR A 941 7.89 9.74 -24.49
N PRO A 942 7.94 9.32 -23.22
CA PRO A 942 8.80 8.23 -22.79
C PRO A 942 8.35 6.89 -23.42
N THR A 943 9.27 5.95 -23.57
CA THR A 943 8.96 4.60 -24.06
C THR A 943 8.85 3.62 -22.89
N ILE A 944 7.81 2.79 -22.88
CA ILE A 944 7.66 1.66 -21.96
C ILE A 944 7.99 0.36 -22.71
N SER A 945 8.92 -0.45 -22.17
CA SER A 945 9.37 -1.69 -22.76
C SER A 945 9.36 -2.83 -21.73
N PRO A 946 8.64 -3.94 -21.98
CA PRO A 946 7.72 -4.14 -23.10
C PRO A 946 6.49 -3.23 -23.01
N SER A 947 5.82 -2.97 -24.13
CA SER A 947 4.68 -2.04 -24.22
C SER A 947 3.36 -2.61 -23.66
N GLY A 948 3.44 -3.56 -22.71
CA GLY A 948 2.30 -4.35 -22.22
C GLY A 948 2.14 -5.70 -22.93
N GLY A 949 1.12 -6.46 -22.53
CA GLY A 949 0.83 -7.80 -23.07
C GLY A 949 0.26 -8.79 -22.04
N VAL A 950 0.11 -10.05 -22.49
CA VAL A 950 -0.25 -11.19 -21.65
C VAL A 950 1.03 -11.96 -21.31
N PHE A 951 1.27 -12.20 -20.03
CA PHE A 951 2.49 -12.85 -19.53
C PHE A 951 2.15 -14.03 -18.62
N THR A 952 2.99 -15.06 -18.64
CA THR A 952 2.86 -16.23 -17.74
C THR A 952 3.76 -16.13 -16.51
N ASN A 953 4.65 -15.14 -16.46
CA ASN A 953 5.56 -14.89 -15.35
C ASN A 953 5.79 -13.38 -15.21
N SER A 954 6.34 -12.94 -14.08
CA SER A 954 6.67 -11.54 -13.83
C SER A 954 7.52 -10.96 -14.96
N VAL A 955 7.34 -9.67 -15.25
CA VAL A 955 8.00 -9.01 -16.37
C VAL A 955 8.76 -7.77 -15.90
N SER A 956 10.05 -7.72 -16.25
CA SER A 956 10.89 -6.53 -16.05
C SER A 956 10.50 -5.45 -17.06
N VAL A 957 10.07 -4.31 -16.55
CA VAL A 957 9.60 -3.15 -17.32
C VAL A 957 10.63 -2.03 -17.20
N LYS A 958 11.01 -1.50 -18.36
CA LYS A 958 11.87 -0.33 -18.50
C LYS A 958 11.08 0.82 -19.09
N ILE A 959 11.04 1.94 -18.38
CA ILE A 959 10.56 3.22 -18.87
C ILE A 959 11.76 4.11 -19.17
N GLN A 960 11.80 4.70 -20.36
CA GLN A 960 12.94 5.47 -20.84
C GLN A 960 12.45 6.81 -21.42
N ALA A 961 12.92 7.92 -20.86
CA ALA A 961 12.74 9.24 -21.45
C ALA A 961 13.68 9.40 -22.67
N PRO A 962 13.27 10.15 -23.72
CA PRO A 962 14.05 10.24 -24.95
C PRO A 962 15.25 11.20 -24.81
N ASP A 963 16.42 10.78 -25.32
CA ASP A 963 17.70 11.51 -25.47
C ASP A 963 18.40 12.03 -24.18
N PHE A 964 19.59 11.48 -23.89
CA PHE A 964 20.43 11.80 -22.72
C PHE A 964 21.75 12.53 -23.04
N SER A 965 21.89 13.12 -24.23
CA SER A 965 23.17 13.64 -24.70
C SER A 965 23.71 14.91 -24.00
N SER A 966 23.05 15.43 -22.93
CA SER A 966 23.52 16.62 -22.19
C SER A 966 23.53 16.43 -20.67
N PRO A 967 24.68 16.58 -19.99
CA PRO A 967 24.79 16.41 -18.54
C PRO A 967 24.21 17.57 -17.70
N PHE A 968 23.52 18.55 -18.31
CA PHE A 968 23.07 19.77 -17.62
C PHE A 968 21.54 20.01 -17.63
N ASN A 969 20.73 19.10 -18.17
CA ASN A 969 19.27 19.23 -18.22
C ASN A 969 18.59 17.91 -17.80
N VAL A 970 18.38 17.71 -16.50
CA VAL A 970 17.64 16.52 -16.00
C VAL A 970 16.15 16.66 -16.34
N ARG A 971 15.69 15.89 -17.33
CA ARG A 971 14.27 15.57 -17.53
C ARG A 971 13.84 14.60 -16.44
N ARG A 972 12.72 14.88 -15.77
CA ARG A 972 12.15 13.99 -14.76
C ARG A 972 11.11 13.07 -15.40
N LEU A 973 11.16 11.79 -15.06
CA LEU A 973 10.10 10.83 -15.34
C LEU A 973 9.10 10.85 -14.17
N TYR A 974 7.81 10.86 -14.50
CA TYR A 974 6.73 10.66 -13.54
C TYR A 974 5.96 9.42 -13.98
N VAL A 975 5.75 8.48 -13.05
CA VAL A 975 5.23 7.15 -13.34
C VAL A 975 4.12 6.81 -12.34
N THR A 976 3.00 6.30 -12.84
CA THR A 976 1.91 5.71 -12.06
C THR A 976 1.77 4.24 -12.46
N LYS A 977 1.44 3.38 -11.49
CA LYS A 977 1.27 1.93 -11.68
C LYS A 977 -0.18 1.48 -11.48
N ASP A 978 -1.02 2.36 -10.96
CA ASP A 978 -2.45 2.17 -10.67
C ASP A 978 -3.36 2.60 -11.85
N GLY A 979 -2.78 2.96 -12.99
CA GLY A 979 -3.51 3.44 -14.17
C GLY A 979 -3.99 4.89 -14.07
N THR A 980 -3.70 5.62 -12.99
CA THR A 980 -3.98 7.06 -12.89
C THR A 980 -3.05 7.86 -13.80
N ASP A 981 -3.46 9.05 -14.24
CA ASP A 981 -2.60 9.88 -15.08
C ASP A 981 -1.49 10.51 -14.22
N PRO A 982 -0.20 10.36 -14.60
CA PRO A 982 0.89 10.95 -13.83
C PRO A 982 0.86 12.48 -13.92
N VAL A 983 1.03 13.16 -12.78
CA VAL A 983 1.07 14.63 -12.70
C VAL A 983 2.46 15.13 -12.30
N ALA A 984 2.93 16.17 -12.98
CA ALA A 984 4.21 16.83 -12.68
C ALA A 984 4.07 17.81 -11.49
N GLU A 985 3.72 17.31 -10.31
CA GLU A 985 3.75 18.12 -9.08
C GLU A 985 5.13 18.07 -8.41
N PHE A 986 5.42 19.05 -7.55
CA PHE A 986 6.64 19.08 -6.74
C PHE A 986 6.60 17.92 -5.73
N ASP A 987 7.18 16.80 -6.16
CA ASP A 987 7.80 15.75 -5.33
C ASP A 987 6.89 14.73 -4.62
N THR A 988 5.97 14.08 -5.35
CA THR A 988 5.45 12.76 -4.95
C THR A 988 4.97 11.94 -6.15
N ALA A 989 5.89 11.27 -6.85
CA ALA A 989 5.66 9.99 -7.55
C ALA A 989 6.99 9.54 -8.19
N GLY A 990 7.52 8.39 -7.75
CA GLY A 990 8.74 7.70 -8.20
C GLY A 990 9.51 8.33 -9.35
N SER A 991 10.35 9.33 -9.06
CA SER A 991 11.14 10.01 -10.09
C SER A 991 12.47 9.29 -10.33
N GLY A 992 12.65 8.72 -11.52
CA GLY A 992 13.97 8.26 -11.98
C GLY A 992 14.86 9.46 -12.31
N SER A 993 15.91 9.69 -11.52
CA SER A 993 16.83 10.83 -11.63
C SER A 993 17.66 10.86 -12.94
N ASN A 994 17.65 9.75 -13.69
CA ASN A 994 18.40 9.56 -14.94
C ASN A 994 17.49 9.27 -16.16
N GLY A 995 16.20 9.65 -16.12
CA GLY A 995 15.25 9.43 -17.22
C GLY A 995 15.18 7.96 -17.71
N VAL A 996 15.51 7.04 -16.81
CA VAL A 996 15.26 5.60 -16.92
C VAL A 996 14.66 5.17 -15.59
N TYR A 997 13.56 4.43 -15.65
CA TYR A 997 12.92 3.82 -14.50
C TYR A 997 12.70 2.34 -14.80
N ASN A 998 13.30 1.46 -14.02
CA ASN A 998 13.14 0.02 -14.16
C ASN A 998 12.38 -0.51 -12.94
N PHE A 999 11.43 -1.41 -13.17
CA PHE A 999 10.71 -2.11 -12.12
C PHE A 999 10.13 -3.41 -12.68
N THR A 1000 9.77 -4.32 -11.81
CA THR A 1000 9.15 -5.58 -12.20
C THR A 1000 7.65 -5.51 -11.95
N VAL A 1001 6.85 -6.04 -12.88
CA VAL A 1001 5.41 -6.19 -12.76
C VAL A 1001 5.09 -7.63 -12.39
N PHE A 1002 4.37 -7.82 -11.28
CA PHE A 1002 4.05 -9.14 -10.70
C PHE A 1002 2.58 -9.52 -10.81
N SER A 1003 1.70 -8.53 -10.99
CA SER A 1003 0.24 -8.70 -11.07
C SER A 1003 -0.34 -7.77 -12.14
N PRO A 1004 -1.59 -8.01 -12.59
CA PRO A 1004 -2.21 -7.20 -13.63
C PRO A 1004 -2.29 -5.73 -13.22
N GLN A 1005 -1.73 -4.85 -14.04
CA GLN A 1005 -1.76 -3.42 -13.78
C GLN A 1005 -1.51 -2.60 -15.04
N THR A 1006 -1.92 -1.33 -15.00
CA THR A 1006 -1.72 -0.35 -16.08
C THR A 1006 -0.68 0.67 -15.64
N VAL A 1007 0.43 0.72 -16.37
CA VAL A 1007 1.53 1.63 -16.12
C VAL A 1007 1.37 2.83 -17.03
N LYS A 1008 1.39 4.03 -16.46
CA LYS A 1008 1.42 5.28 -17.22
C LYS A 1008 2.63 6.11 -16.86
N ALA A 1009 3.19 6.84 -17.83
CA ALA A 1009 4.36 7.69 -17.60
C ALA A 1009 4.40 8.94 -18.48
N ILE A 1010 4.92 10.03 -17.92
CA ILE A 1010 5.25 11.28 -18.65
C ILE A 1010 6.69 11.71 -18.38
N SER A 1011 7.23 12.49 -19.30
CA SER A 1011 8.48 13.24 -19.10
C SER A 1011 8.18 14.72 -18.89
N ALA A 1012 8.73 15.32 -17.83
CA ALA A 1012 8.59 16.74 -17.54
C ALA A 1012 9.95 17.43 -17.32
N GLN A 1013 10.01 18.71 -17.65
CA GLN A 1013 11.18 19.57 -17.46
C GLN A 1013 10.73 21.01 -17.22
N ALA A 1014 11.29 21.68 -16.22
CA ALA A 1014 11.00 23.08 -15.96
C ALA A 1014 11.24 23.94 -17.21
N GLY A 1015 10.23 24.72 -17.63
CA GLY A 1015 10.27 25.58 -18.82
C GLY A 1015 9.92 24.90 -20.15
N TRP A 1016 9.38 23.67 -20.14
CA TRP A 1016 8.88 22.92 -21.30
C TRP A 1016 7.42 22.49 -21.07
N PHE A 1017 6.69 22.13 -22.13
CA PHE A 1017 5.44 21.38 -21.97
C PHE A 1017 5.75 19.92 -21.65
N ASP A 1018 4.96 19.31 -20.75
CA ASP A 1018 5.01 17.88 -20.46
C ASP A 1018 4.81 17.05 -21.74
N SER A 1019 5.36 15.84 -21.76
CA SER A 1019 5.11 14.92 -22.86
C SER A 1019 3.68 14.39 -22.85
N ASP A 1020 3.24 13.79 -23.95
CA ASP A 1020 2.05 12.92 -23.93
C ASP A 1020 2.27 11.74 -22.95
N ILE A 1021 1.16 11.15 -22.47
CA ILE A 1021 1.19 9.97 -21.59
C ILE A 1021 1.57 8.73 -22.39
N ALA A 1022 2.64 8.05 -21.97
CA ALA A 1022 2.92 6.68 -22.37
C ALA A 1022 2.12 5.72 -21.50
N GLU A 1023 1.47 4.73 -22.09
CA GLU A 1023 0.63 3.76 -21.38
C GLU A 1023 0.94 2.33 -21.82
N ALA A 1024 0.99 1.40 -20.86
CA ALA A 1024 1.16 -0.03 -21.10
C ALA A 1024 0.33 -0.82 -20.08
N THR A 1025 -0.45 -1.79 -20.56
CA THR A 1025 -1.25 -2.69 -19.70
C THR A 1025 -0.65 -4.08 -19.69
N PHE A 1026 -0.47 -4.63 -18.50
CA PHE A 1026 0.09 -5.95 -18.26
C PHE A 1026 -1.00 -6.84 -17.69
N THR A 1027 -1.18 -8.01 -18.28
CA THR A 1027 -2.15 -9.02 -17.86
C THR A 1027 -1.42 -10.35 -17.68
N PHE A 1028 -1.92 -11.19 -16.79
CA PHE A 1028 -1.25 -12.42 -16.41
C PHE A 1028 -2.20 -13.60 -16.48
N VAL A 1029 -1.77 -14.67 -17.15
CA VAL A 1029 -2.52 -15.93 -17.29
C VAL A 1029 -1.61 -17.09 -16.95
N CYS A 1030 -2.15 -18.09 -16.27
CA CYS A 1030 -1.41 -19.29 -15.95
C CYS A 1030 -1.14 -20.13 -17.21
N ASP A 1031 0.08 -20.64 -17.34
CA ASP A 1031 0.51 -21.42 -18.49
C ASP A 1031 -0.14 -22.80 -18.51
N THR A 1032 -0.73 -23.18 -19.64
CA THR A 1032 -1.47 -24.44 -19.78
C THR A 1032 -0.59 -25.62 -19.33
N PRO A 1033 -1.01 -26.44 -18.35
CA PRO A 1033 -0.17 -27.52 -17.85
C PRO A 1033 0.27 -28.48 -18.95
N THR A 1034 1.51 -28.93 -18.89
CA THR A 1034 1.97 -30.07 -19.67
C THR A 1034 1.66 -31.35 -18.90
N VAL A 1035 0.83 -32.22 -19.48
CA VAL A 1035 0.54 -33.56 -18.96
C VAL A 1035 1.44 -34.56 -19.68
N THR A 1036 1.91 -35.60 -18.99
CA THR A 1036 2.62 -36.73 -19.63
C THR A 1036 1.78 -37.27 -20.79
N GLU A 1037 2.43 -37.52 -21.93
CA GLU A 1037 1.76 -38.01 -23.13
C GLU A 1037 1.08 -39.36 -22.84
N GLY A 1038 -0.22 -39.41 -23.12
CA GLY A 1038 -1.06 -40.58 -22.89
C GLY A 1038 -0.85 -41.67 -23.95
N GLY A 1039 -1.46 -42.83 -23.74
CA GLY A 1039 -1.28 -43.99 -24.60
C GLY A 1039 -1.81 -45.29 -23.98
N THR A 1040 -1.42 -46.42 -24.55
CA THR A 1040 -1.77 -47.75 -24.04
C THR A 1040 -0.63 -48.33 -23.21
N PHE A 1041 -0.93 -48.79 -22.00
CA PHE A 1041 0.03 -49.36 -21.05
C PHE A 1041 -0.47 -50.72 -20.56
N THR A 1042 0.42 -51.60 -20.10
CA THR A 1042 0.08 -53.00 -19.74
C THR A 1042 -0.08 -53.26 -18.23
N ASP A 1043 0.14 -52.26 -17.39
CA ASP A 1043 0.09 -52.40 -15.92
C ASP A 1043 -0.32 -51.06 -15.27
N SER A 1044 0.54 -50.06 -15.37
CA SER A 1044 0.23 -48.69 -14.95
C SER A 1044 1.01 -47.65 -15.75
N ALA A 1045 0.54 -46.41 -15.75
CA ALA A 1045 1.22 -45.26 -16.34
C ALA A 1045 1.57 -44.23 -15.27
N VAL A 1046 2.81 -43.75 -15.25
CA VAL A 1046 3.23 -42.66 -14.36
C VAL A 1046 2.91 -41.33 -15.03
N VAL A 1047 2.10 -40.51 -14.37
CA VAL A 1047 1.68 -39.19 -14.81
C VAL A 1047 2.49 -38.13 -14.07
N ASN A 1048 3.17 -37.31 -14.86
CA ASN A 1048 3.83 -36.07 -14.42
C ASN A 1048 3.09 -34.88 -15.02
N LEU A 1049 2.86 -33.87 -14.19
CA LEU A 1049 2.30 -32.57 -14.58
C LEU A 1049 3.35 -31.48 -14.33
N SER A 1050 3.37 -30.45 -15.17
CA SER A 1050 4.17 -29.23 -14.93
C SER A 1050 3.54 -28.02 -15.61
N SER A 1051 3.90 -26.81 -15.18
CA SER A 1051 3.50 -25.55 -15.82
C SER A 1051 4.74 -24.67 -15.96
N GLY A 1052 4.82 -23.89 -17.05
CA GLY A 1052 5.86 -22.87 -17.21
C GLY A 1052 5.65 -21.62 -16.35
N THR A 1053 4.51 -21.52 -15.65
CA THR A 1053 4.25 -20.45 -14.67
C THR A 1053 4.90 -20.81 -13.34
N ILE A 1054 5.93 -20.04 -12.95
CA ILE A 1054 6.63 -20.22 -11.68
C ILE A 1054 5.63 -20.02 -10.54
N GLY A 1055 5.61 -20.95 -9.59
CA GLY A 1055 4.73 -20.90 -8.41
C GLY A 1055 3.26 -21.23 -8.71
N ALA A 1056 2.89 -21.64 -9.93
CA ALA A 1056 1.51 -22.03 -10.21
C ALA A 1056 1.12 -23.34 -9.53
N LYS A 1057 -0.14 -23.41 -9.09
CA LYS A 1057 -0.77 -24.62 -8.57
C LYS A 1057 -1.54 -25.31 -9.68
N ILE A 1058 -1.30 -26.60 -9.88
CA ILE A 1058 -1.94 -27.41 -10.93
C ILE A 1058 -3.01 -28.29 -10.29
N TYR A 1059 -4.25 -28.16 -10.74
CA TYR A 1059 -5.38 -28.99 -10.32
C TYR A 1059 -5.73 -29.96 -11.43
N TYR A 1060 -6.04 -31.22 -11.08
CA TYR A 1060 -6.33 -32.25 -12.06
C TYR A 1060 -7.46 -33.20 -11.64
N THR A 1061 -8.03 -33.84 -12.63
CA THR A 1061 -9.02 -34.92 -12.51
C THR A 1061 -8.52 -36.11 -13.34
N THR A 1062 -8.92 -37.33 -12.96
CA THR A 1062 -8.57 -38.56 -13.69
C THR A 1062 -9.78 -39.21 -14.37
N ASP A 1063 -10.98 -38.72 -14.10
CA ASP A 1063 -12.26 -39.21 -14.61
C ASP A 1063 -12.74 -38.46 -15.88
N GLY A 1064 -11.97 -37.46 -16.33
CA GLY A 1064 -12.27 -36.63 -17.50
C GLY A 1064 -13.20 -35.42 -17.24
N SER A 1065 -13.61 -35.18 -15.99
CA SER A 1065 -14.33 -33.95 -15.61
C SER A 1065 -13.42 -32.71 -15.72
N GLU A 1066 -13.98 -31.52 -15.94
CA GLU A 1066 -13.18 -30.28 -16.00
C GLU A 1066 -12.62 -29.94 -14.61
N PRO A 1067 -11.31 -29.73 -14.45
CA PRO A 1067 -10.71 -29.44 -13.16
C PRO A 1067 -11.06 -28.04 -12.64
N THR A 1068 -11.28 -27.94 -11.34
CA THR A 1068 -11.56 -26.73 -10.55
C THR A 1068 -10.58 -26.63 -9.38
N THR A 1069 -10.57 -25.51 -8.67
CA THR A 1069 -9.72 -25.33 -7.48
C THR A 1069 -10.12 -26.21 -6.28
N SER A 1070 -11.23 -26.94 -6.39
CA SER A 1070 -11.69 -27.92 -5.39
C SER A 1070 -11.27 -29.35 -5.74
N ASP A 1071 -10.67 -29.58 -6.91
CA ASP A 1071 -10.21 -30.90 -7.35
C ASP A 1071 -8.79 -31.22 -6.84
N THR A 1072 -8.23 -32.34 -7.29
CA THR A 1072 -6.97 -32.85 -6.74
C THR A 1072 -5.80 -31.94 -7.14
N LEU A 1073 -5.10 -31.42 -6.15
CA LEU A 1073 -3.91 -30.59 -6.34
C LEU A 1073 -2.68 -31.48 -6.61
N TYR A 1074 -1.94 -31.17 -7.66
CA TYR A 1074 -0.73 -31.88 -8.04
C TYR A 1074 0.41 -31.59 -7.04
N SER A 1075 0.81 -32.61 -6.29
CA SER A 1075 1.88 -32.55 -5.28
C SER A 1075 3.09 -33.42 -5.62
N GLY A 1076 3.03 -34.16 -6.73
CA GLY A 1076 4.08 -35.06 -7.21
C GLY A 1076 3.53 -36.02 -8.26
N SER A 1077 4.44 -36.75 -8.90
CA SER A 1077 4.08 -37.79 -9.87
C SER A 1077 3.19 -38.86 -9.25
N PHE A 1078 2.15 -39.29 -9.96
CA PHE A 1078 1.22 -40.33 -9.53
C PHE A 1078 1.06 -41.40 -10.63
N SER A 1079 0.49 -42.55 -10.29
CA SER A 1079 0.25 -43.64 -11.25
C SER A 1079 -1.24 -43.84 -11.50
N VAL A 1080 -1.60 -44.11 -12.75
CA VAL A 1080 -2.93 -44.61 -13.14
C VAL A 1080 -2.82 -46.09 -13.50
N ALA A 1081 -3.61 -46.94 -12.83
CA ALA A 1081 -3.62 -48.40 -13.02
C ALA A 1081 -4.92 -48.90 -13.70
N GLU A 1082 -5.81 -47.99 -14.07
CA GLU A 1082 -7.02 -48.22 -14.85
C GLU A 1082 -7.13 -47.14 -15.94
N ASP A 1083 -8.03 -47.32 -16.90
CA ASP A 1083 -8.34 -46.31 -17.92
C ASP A 1083 -8.66 -44.96 -17.27
N ALA A 1084 -7.95 -43.91 -17.68
CA ALA A 1084 -8.08 -42.58 -17.09
C ALA A 1084 -8.02 -41.48 -18.16
N VAL A 1085 -8.85 -40.45 -17.98
CA VAL A 1085 -8.75 -39.20 -18.74
C VAL A 1085 -8.23 -38.14 -17.79
N VAL A 1086 -6.94 -37.85 -17.89
CA VAL A 1086 -6.31 -36.84 -17.05
C VAL A 1086 -6.54 -35.47 -17.67
N LYS A 1087 -7.28 -34.63 -16.95
CA LYS A 1087 -7.40 -33.21 -17.28
C LYS A 1087 -6.70 -32.37 -16.23
N ALA A 1088 -5.96 -31.35 -16.64
CA ALA A 1088 -5.22 -30.49 -15.72
C ALA A 1088 -5.33 -29.01 -16.11
N MET A 1089 -5.54 -28.14 -15.13
CA MET A 1089 -5.48 -26.68 -15.27
C MET A 1089 -4.55 -26.12 -14.20
N CYS A 1090 -4.00 -24.92 -14.43
CA CYS A 1090 -3.28 -24.21 -13.38
C CYS A 1090 -3.91 -22.89 -13.00
N THR A 1091 -3.70 -22.55 -11.73
CA THR A 1091 -4.08 -21.27 -11.14
C THR A 1091 -2.89 -20.65 -10.43
N LYS A 1092 -2.92 -19.33 -10.36
CA LYS A 1092 -1.98 -18.51 -9.61
C LYS A 1092 -2.73 -17.27 -9.13
N ASN A 1093 -2.42 -16.79 -7.94
CA ASN A 1093 -3.09 -15.61 -7.40
C ASN A 1093 -2.91 -14.42 -8.35
N ASN A 1094 -3.95 -13.59 -8.52
CA ASN A 1094 -3.99 -12.46 -9.47
C ASN A 1094 -3.76 -12.82 -10.95
N TYR A 1095 -3.73 -14.11 -11.32
CA TYR A 1095 -3.63 -14.56 -12.70
C TYR A 1095 -4.97 -15.14 -13.16
N GLU A 1096 -5.27 -14.99 -14.44
CA GLU A 1096 -6.34 -15.77 -15.07
C GLU A 1096 -5.96 -17.27 -15.08
N GLN A 1097 -6.95 -18.13 -14.85
CA GLN A 1097 -6.76 -19.59 -14.93
C GLN A 1097 -6.32 -20.00 -16.32
N SER A 1098 -5.51 -21.07 -16.41
CA SER A 1098 -5.11 -21.62 -17.70
C SER A 1098 -6.28 -22.26 -18.44
N GLU A 1099 -6.09 -22.51 -19.74
CA GLU A 1099 -6.87 -23.53 -20.46
C GLU A 1099 -6.60 -24.93 -19.88
N THR A 1100 -7.52 -25.89 -20.11
CA THR A 1100 -7.40 -27.27 -19.63
C THR A 1100 -6.54 -28.10 -20.58
N ALA A 1101 -5.46 -28.70 -20.06
CA ALA A 1101 -4.71 -29.74 -20.73
C ALA A 1101 -5.39 -31.11 -20.56
N VAL A 1102 -5.33 -31.96 -21.58
CA VAL A 1102 -6.00 -33.27 -21.60
C VAL A 1102 -5.07 -34.35 -22.12
N SER A 1103 -5.01 -35.49 -21.42
CA SER A 1103 -4.30 -36.70 -21.83
C SER A 1103 -5.12 -37.95 -21.49
N VAL A 1104 -5.08 -38.97 -22.35
CA VAL A 1104 -5.87 -40.20 -22.20
C VAL A 1104 -4.96 -41.39 -22.02
N PHE A 1105 -5.17 -42.13 -20.94
CA PHE A 1105 -4.43 -43.34 -20.58
C PHE A 1105 -5.35 -44.54 -20.67
N VAL A 1106 -4.92 -45.55 -21.42
CA VAL A 1106 -5.63 -46.83 -21.56
C VAL A 1106 -4.77 -47.91 -20.93
N ILE A 1107 -5.27 -48.61 -19.92
CA ILE A 1107 -4.58 -49.70 -19.24
C ILE A 1107 -5.14 -51.02 -19.76
N GLN A 1108 -4.36 -51.69 -20.60
CA GLN A 1108 -4.70 -52.97 -21.17
C GLN A 1108 -4.19 -54.09 -20.26
N GLU A 1109 -5.10 -54.85 -19.66
CA GLU A 1109 -4.71 -56.04 -18.90
C GLU A 1109 -3.92 -57.03 -19.77
N PRO A 1110 -2.84 -57.64 -19.25
CA PRO A 1110 -2.09 -58.63 -20.00
C PRO A 1110 -2.92 -59.89 -20.24
N VAL A 1111 -3.14 -60.25 -21.50
CA VAL A 1111 -3.75 -61.54 -21.86
C VAL A 1111 -2.80 -62.70 -21.54
N VAL A 1112 -3.21 -63.55 -20.60
CA VAL A 1112 -2.43 -64.72 -20.12
C VAL A 1112 -2.85 -65.96 -20.90
N ALA A 1113 -1.90 -66.62 -21.55
CA ALA A 1113 -2.14 -67.87 -22.28
C ALA A 1113 -2.69 -68.98 -21.35
N PRO A 1114 -3.50 -69.91 -21.86
CA PRO A 1114 -4.12 -70.92 -21.01
C PRO A 1114 -3.07 -71.89 -20.45
N ALA A 1115 -3.19 -72.24 -19.17
CA ALA A 1115 -2.33 -73.21 -18.49
C ALA A 1115 -3.18 -74.23 -17.73
N ILE A 1116 -2.90 -75.52 -17.92
CA ILE A 1116 -3.64 -76.61 -17.27
C ILE A 1116 -3.11 -76.78 -15.84
N THR A 1117 -3.97 -76.57 -14.85
CA THR A 1117 -3.67 -76.77 -13.43
C THR A 1117 -4.11 -78.14 -12.92
N THR A 1118 -5.03 -78.80 -13.63
CA THR A 1118 -5.43 -80.19 -13.34
C THR A 1118 -5.63 -80.94 -14.65
N GLN A 1119 -4.81 -81.98 -14.87
CA GLN A 1119 -4.89 -82.84 -16.04
C GLN A 1119 -6.08 -83.81 -15.93
N PRO A 1120 -6.73 -84.18 -17.07
CA PRO A 1120 -7.69 -85.27 -17.08
C PRO A 1120 -6.98 -86.58 -16.73
N THR A 1121 -7.64 -87.41 -15.92
CA THR A 1121 -7.07 -88.68 -15.45
C THR A 1121 -7.71 -89.87 -16.15
N ASN A 1122 -6.94 -90.96 -16.28
CA ASN A 1122 -7.45 -92.22 -16.82
C ASN A 1122 -8.71 -92.68 -16.08
N GLN A 1123 -9.72 -93.08 -16.81
CA GLN A 1123 -11.00 -93.55 -16.27
C GLN A 1123 -11.17 -95.05 -16.52
N VAL A 1124 -11.78 -95.75 -15.57
CA VAL A 1124 -12.23 -97.13 -15.75
C VAL A 1124 -13.72 -97.15 -15.47
N ALA A 1125 -14.50 -97.49 -16.49
CA ALA A 1125 -15.95 -97.61 -16.39
C ALA A 1125 -16.37 -99.03 -16.77
N THR A 1126 -17.49 -99.50 -16.23
CA THR A 1126 -18.13 -100.73 -16.71
C THR A 1126 -19.06 -100.38 -17.88
N SER A 1127 -19.35 -101.33 -18.78
CA SER A 1127 -20.35 -101.10 -19.84
C SER A 1127 -21.67 -100.59 -19.21
N CYS A 1128 -22.33 -99.61 -19.84
CA CYS A 1128 -23.48 -98.87 -19.31
C CYS A 1128 -23.21 -97.93 -18.12
N GLY A 1129 -21.96 -97.82 -17.65
CA GLY A 1129 -21.57 -96.83 -16.64
C GLY A 1129 -21.37 -95.44 -17.22
N SER A 1130 -20.96 -94.50 -16.37
CA SER A 1130 -20.55 -93.15 -16.75
C SER A 1130 -19.05 -92.97 -16.56
N ALA A 1131 -18.43 -92.15 -17.40
CA ALA A 1131 -17.06 -91.68 -17.23
C ALA A 1131 -17.01 -90.16 -17.37
N ALA A 1132 -16.16 -89.50 -16.60
CA ALA A 1132 -15.96 -88.06 -16.71
C ALA A 1132 -14.47 -87.73 -16.82
N PHE A 1133 -14.10 -86.97 -17.84
CA PHE A 1133 -12.78 -86.35 -17.93
C PHE A 1133 -12.92 -84.89 -17.51
N ILE A 1134 -12.18 -84.51 -16.47
CA ILE A 1134 -12.23 -83.16 -15.89
C ILE A 1134 -10.88 -82.51 -16.15
N VAL A 1135 -10.90 -81.31 -16.70
CA VAL A 1135 -9.72 -80.44 -16.82
C VAL A 1135 -9.98 -79.15 -16.05
N THR A 1136 -8.95 -78.64 -15.38
CA THR A 1136 -8.98 -77.28 -14.82
C THR A 1136 -7.85 -76.50 -15.47
N ALA A 1137 -8.16 -75.31 -15.97
CA ALA A 1137 -7.19 -74.41 -16.57
C ALA A 1137 -7.36 -72.99 -16.05
N THR A 1138 -6.27 -72.24 -16.08
CA THR A 1138 -6.20 -70.79 -15.81
C THR A 1138 -5.81 -70.08 -17.11
N GLY A 1139 -6.21 -68.82 -17.27
CA GLY A 1139 -5.88 -67.99 -18.43
C GLY A 1139 -6.91 -66.86 -18.55
N THR A 1140 -6.65 -65.88 -19.41
CA THR A 1140 -7.62 -64.80 -19.64
C THR A 1140 -8.83 -65.33 -20.41
N ASP A 1141 -10.04 -65.00 -19.94
CA ASP A 1141 -11.29 -65.38 -20.58
C ASP A 1141 -11.52 -64.64 -21.92
N PRO A 1142 -12.30 -65.22 -22.87
CA PRO A 1142 -12.94 -66.52 -22.79
C PRO A 1142 -11.97 -67.68 -23.09
N LEU A 1143 -11.95 -68.69 -22.22
CA LEU A 1143 -11.34 -69.98 -22.52
C LEU A 1143 -12.30 -70.85 -23.34
N THR A 1144 -11.81 -71.40 -24.45
CA THR A 1144 -12.56 -72.34 -25.30
C THR A 1144 -11.97 -73.74 -25.19
N TYR A 1145 -12.81 -74.76 -25.03
CA TYR A 1145 -12.40 -76.15 -24.89
C TYR A 1145 -12.76 -76.94 -26.15
N THR A 1146 -11.85 -77.78 -26.62
CA THR A 1146 -12.12 -78.72 -27.71
C THR A 1146 -11.62 -80.10 -27.30
N TRP A 1147 -12.54 -81.03 -27.06
CA TRP A 1147 -12.21 -82.41 -26.71
C TRP A 1147 -11.96 -83.27 -27.94
N PHE A 1148 -10.98 -84.16 -27.83
CA PHE A 1148 -10.57 -85.12 -28.85
C PHE A 1148 -10.65 -86.53 -28.29
N LYS A 1149 -11.13 -87.46 -29.12
CA LYS A 1149 -11.04 -88.90 -28.91
C LYS A 1149 -10.23 -89.53 -30.04
N ASP A 1150 -9.15 -90.20 -29.69
CA ASP A 1150 -8.23 -90.85 -30.65
C ASP A 1150 -7.80 -89.90 -31.79
N GLY A 1151 -7.55 -88.64 -31.44
CA GLY A 1151 -7.17 -87.57 -32.37
C GLY A 1151 -8.31 -86.97 -33.20
N SER A 1152 -9.56 -87.41 -33.02
CA SER A 1152 -10.75 -86.86 -33.70
C SER A 1152 -11.57 -85.97 -32.77
N ILE A 1153 -12.05 -84.81 -33.26
CA ILE A 1153 -12.86 -83.87 -32.47
C ILE A 1153 -14.18 -84.50 -32.04
N ILE A 1154 -14.57 -84.27 -30.78
CA ILE A 1154 -15.88 -84.61 -30.22
C ILE A 1154 -16.77 -83.37 -30.38
N GLY A 1155 -17.70 -83.38 -31.34
CA GLY A 1155 -18.57 -82.23 -31.60
C GLY A 1155 -19.50 -81.92 -30.42
N GLY A 1156 -19.56 -80.66 -30.00
CA GLY A 1156 -20.41 -80.19 -28.89
C GLY A 1156 -19.84 -80.42 -27.49
N ALA A 1157 -18.59 -80.87 -27.38
CA ALA A 1157 -17.86 -80.94 -26.11
C ALA A 1157 -16.94 -79.72 -25.98
N ASP A 1158 -17.50 -78.62 -25.46
CA ASP A 1158 -16.89 -77.30 -25.33
C ASP A 1158 -16.76 -76.82 -23.87
N GLU A 1159 -17.02 -77.71 -22.92
CA GLU A 1159 -16.96 -77.47 -21.48
C GLU A 1159 -15.69 -78.08 -20.84
N PRO A 1160 -15.25 -77.62 -19.65
CA PRO A 1160 -14.11 -78.18 -18.92
C PRO A 1160 -14.33 -79.62 -18.41
N VAL A 1161 -15.56 -80.14 -18.52
CA VAL A 1161 -15.91 -81.52 -18.17
C VAL A 1161 -16.51 -82.22 -19.38
N LEU A 1162 -15.84 -83.27 -19.85
CA LEU A 1162 -16.41 -84.21 -20.81
C LEU A 1162 -17.06 -85.38 -20.05
N SER A 1163 -18.39 -85.36 -19.98
CA SER A 1163 -19.19 -86.46 -19.43
C SER A 1163 -19.61 -87.42 -20.53
N LEU A 1164 -19.35 -88.70 -20.32
CA LEU A 1164 -19.81 -89.80 -21.17
C LEU A 1164 -20.77 -90.66 -20.34
N ASP A 1165 -22.04 -90.67 -20.73
CA ASP A 1165 -23.06 -91.51 -20.11
C ASP A 1165 -23.26 -92.80 -20.92
N ALA A 1166 -23.62 -93.88 -20.24
CA ALA A 1166 -23.88 -95.19 -20.84
C ALA A 1166 -22.75 -95.69 -21.76
N VAL A 1167 -21.50 -95.60 -21.29
CA VAL A 1167 -20.31 -95.92 -22.09
C VAL A 1167 -20.32 -97.36 -22.61
N LEU A 1168 -19.92 -97.54 -23.87
CA LEU A 1168 -19.83 -98.82 -24.58
C LEU A 1168 -18.38 -99.13 -24.96
N ALA A 1169 -18.12 -100.36 -25.43
CA ALA A 1169 -16.77 -100.77 -25.85
C ALA A 1169 -16.14 -99.86 -26.92
N GLY A 1170 -16.97 -99.22 -27.75
CA GLY A 1170 -16.53 -98.25 -28.76
C GLY A 1170 -16.07 -96.91 -28.17
N ASP A 1171 -16.38 -96.61 -26.91
CA ASP A 1171 -15.97 -95.38 -26.21
C ASP A 1171 -14.60 -95.48 -25.56
N ALA A 1172 -14.08 -96.69 -25.39
CA ALA A 1172 -12.70 -96.91 -24.97
C ALA A 1172 -11.75 -96.25 -25.98
N GLY A 1173 -10.72 -95.55 -25.47
CA GLY A 1173 -9.83 -94.77 -26.31
C GLY A 1173 -9.04 -93.74 -25.51
N SER A 1174 -8.25 -92.97 -26.25
CA SER A 1174 -7.46 -91.86 -25.74
C SER A 1174 -8.25 -90.55 -25.84
N TYR A 1175 -8.23 -89.76 -24.78
CA TYR A 1175 -8.94 -88.48 -24.67
C TYR A 1175 -7.94 -87.37 -24.34
N GLN A 1176 -8.09 -86.25 -25.03
CA GLN A 1176 -7.32 -85.02 -24.82
C GLN A 1176 -8.24 -83.81 -24.98
N VAL A 1177 -7.87 -82.69 -24.38
CA VAL A 1177 -8.54 -81.41 -24.59
C VAL A 1177 -7.52 -80.34 -24.98
N VAL A 1178 -7.85 -79.54 -25.98
CA VAL A 1178 -7.13 -78.31 -26.31
C VAL A 1178 -7.93 -77.15 -25.74
N ILE A 1179 -7.25 -76.27 -25.01
CA ILE A 1179 -7.83 -75.09 -24.39
C ILE A 1179 -7.16 -73.87 -25.02
N GLU A 1180 -7.96 -72.94 -25.54
CA GLU A 1180 -7.50 -71.78 -26.32
C GLU A 1180 -8.12 -70.46 -25.81
N ASN A 1181 -7.31 -69.40 -25.84
CA ASN A 1181 -7.74 -68.00 -25.81
C ASN A 1181 -6.90 -67.16 -26.79
N GLU A 1182 -7.09 -65.84 -26.81
CA GLU A 1182 -6.36 -64.93 -27.71
C GLU A 1182 -4.83 -64.96 -27.54
N ALA A 1183 -4.32 -65.30 -26.35
CA ALA A 1183 -2.89 -65.39 -26.08
C ALA A 1183 -2.25 -66.72 -26.49
N GLY A 1184 -3.05 -67.75 -26.81
CA GLY A 1184 -2.56 -69.03 -27.32
C GLY A 1184 -3.39 -70.22 -26.88
N ASN A 1185 -2.82 -71.42 -27.02
CA ASN A 1185 -3.47 -72.66 -26.63
C ASN A 1185 -2.55 -73.60 -25.85
N VAL A 1186 -3.15 -74.52 -25.10
CA VAL A 1186 -2.48 -75.62 -24.38
C VAL A 1186 -3.24 -76.93 -24.60
N THR A 1187 -2.51 -78.02 -24.75
CA THR A 1187 -3.09 -79.37 -24.89
C THR A 1187 -2.88 -80.17 -23.60
N SER A 1188 -3.91 -80.90 -23.17
CA SER A 1188 -3.82 -81.77 -21.99
C SER A 1188 -2.93 -82.99 -22.22
N GLU A 1189 -2.50 -83.61 -21.12
CA GLU A 1189 -2.01 -84.99 -21.18
C GLU A 1189 -3.12 -85.92 -21.67
N THR A 1190 -2.72 -87.06 -22.24
CA THR A 1190 -3.64 -88.09 -22.72
C THR A 1190 -4.23 -88.86 -21.53
N ALA A 1191 -5.55 -88.81 -21.38
CA ALA A 1191 -6.30 -89.66 -20.47
C ALA A 1191 -6.90 -90.84 -21.25
N VAL A 1192 -6.87 -92.05 -20.68
CA VAL A 1192 -7.38 -93.26 -21.34
C VAL A 1192 -8.66 -93.72 -20.66
N LEU A 1193 -9.72 -93.95 -21.44
CA LEU A 1193 -10.92 -94.66 -20.99
C LEU A 1193 -10.73 -96.17 -21.20
N THR A 1194 -10.80 -96.94 -20.12
CA THR A 1194 -10.92 -98.40 -20.19
C THR A 1194 -12.35 -98.80 -19.85
N VAL A 1195 -13.02 -99.49 -20.78
CA VAL A 1195 -14.38 -100.02 -20.55
C VAL A 1195 -14.29 -101.52 -20.22
N THR A 1196 -14.86 -101.93 -19.08
CA THR A 1196 -14.81 -103.31 -18.58
C THR A 1196 -16.20 -103.96 -18.59
N GLY A 1197 -16.27 -105.23 -19.02
CA GLY A 1197 -17.55 -105.95 -19.22
C GLY A 1197 -18.07 -105.89 -20.66
N SER A 1198 -18.89 -106.86 -21.06
CA SER A 1198 -19.28 -107.10 -22.47
C SER A 1198 -20.79 -106.94 -22.75
N ASP A 1199 -21.49 -106.13 -21.95
CA ASP A 1199 -22.93 -105.93 -22.14
C ASP A 1199 -23.20 -104.90 -23.26
N THR A 1200 -24.00 -105.29 -24.25
CA THR A 1200 -24.31 -104.50 -25.47
C THR A 1200 -25.73 -103.94 -25.45
N SER A 1201 -26.43 -104.01 -24.32
CA SER A 1201 -27.87 -103.74 -24.23
C SER A 1201 -28.28 -102.31 -23.80
N CYS A 1202 -27.35 -101.34 -23.72
CA CYS A 1202 -27.71 -99.97 -23.34
C CYS A 1202 -28.56 -99.25 -24.40
N GLN A 1203 -29.82 -98.97 -24.08
CA GLN A 1203 -30.72 -98.10 -24.86
C GLN A 1203 -30.76 -96.72 -24.19
N VAL A 1204 -30.19 -95.69 -24.84
CA VAL A 1204 -30.37 -94.29 -24.43
C VAL A 1204 -31.67 -93.78 -25.05
N ALA A 1205 -32.60 -93.26 -24.25
CA ALA A 1205 -33.81 -92.62 -24.76
C ALA A 1205 -33.48 -91.25 -25.39
N PRO A 1206 -34.01 -90.90 -26.59
CA PRO A 1206 -33.73 -89.62 -27.21
C PRO A 1206 -34.63 -88.53 -26.60
N GLU A 1207 -34.07 -87.58 -25.85
CA GLU A 1207 -34.75 -86.31 -25.57
C GLU A 1207 -34.55 -85.35 -26.74
N PHE A 1208 -35.62 -85.12 -27.49
CA PHE A 1208 -35.77 -83.99 -28.40
C PHE A 1208 -35.98 -82.71 -27.58
N LYS A 1209 -35.02 -81.77 -27.60
CA LYS A 1209 -35.31 -80.36 -27.33
C LYS A 1209 -35.15 -79.55 -28.61
N ILE A 1210 -36.29 -79.11 -29.13
CA ILE A 1210 -36.44 -78.17 -30.23
C ILE A 1210 -36.13 -76.77 -29.69
N PHE A 1211 -35.22 -76.03 -30.33
CA PHE A 1211 -35.23 -74.57 -30.31
C PHE A 1211 -35.47 -74.07 -31.73
N LEU A 1212 -36.62 -73.41 -31.93
CA LEU A 1212 -36.89 -72.58 -33.10
C LEU A 1212 -36.05 -71.30 -33.03
N PRO A 1213 -35.55 -70.79 -34.17
CA PRO A 1213 -34.85 -69.51 -34.25
C PRO A 1213 -35.85 -68.37 -34.45
N MET A 1214 -35.69 -67.26 -33.74
CA MET A 1214 -36.19 -65.97 -34.23
C MET A 1214 -35.17 -64.86 -33.95
N ILE A 1215 -34.89 -64.15 -35.04
CA ILE A 1215 -33.81 -63.21 -35.33
C ILE A 1215 -34.29 -61.76 -35.10
N VAL A 1216 -33.34 -60.85 -34.82
CA VAL A 1216 -33.34 -59.35 -34.74
C VAL A 1216 -34.17 -58.72 -33.62
N ARG A 1217 -33.67 -57.78 -32.80
CA ARG A 1217 -32.66 -56.72 -32.97
C ARG A 1217 -31.81 -56.54 -31.71
#